data_AF-A0A5D6Y2G6-F1
#
_entry.id   AF-A0A5D6Y2G6-F1
#
_cell.length_a   1.000
_cell.length_b   1.000
_cell.length_c   1.000
_cell.angle_alpha   90.00
_cell.angle_beta   90.00
_cell.angle_gamma   90.00
#
_symmetry.space_group_name_H-M   'P 1'
#
loop_
_entity.id
_entity.type
_entity.pdbx_description
1 polymer ?
#
loop_
_entity_poly.entity_id
_entity_poly.type
_entity_poly.pdbx_seq_one_letter_code
_entity_poly.pdbx_strand_id
1 'polypeptide(L)'
;AWDKHAQITINKQHSPTPLASAASKDSPALPAYTMRVFVSDLASTFGQELVRYCQDANVEVVGTVANKAQLGVFKRRIQEHAASDKPTAVKEPVALASDKLAWAKLIKASTVVITSLAGDTKLAMEMLKVHEKRDESADADTDADADGADGSSSVKKFIAISSVLTWSKNAAFAKETSPEGPVAHQEDAFKTRKPARKYAELKTAETQVLSANRPDELETYLVAAGLVYGGAQTSFHLVFRDAWMYPTRDLLVPSLPGGSAKSGENLLPMISVYDLAILTFRLASAAGPQPKSYLLAVDKASRTTTLRDVCCGVSILLGNGRLRDFASADEADELVVEEDDGLVAPLQLHVCFNTDDALMNQLVGPDEWRHYETGLLGNLEFFVSDFIEAMDLRPLKTVVLGPPRAGKTLLSRKLAKDYYLPYISLQSVVDEVLPPPACDAQQQESTPGEGGAAVPASIDPVNDDLAKAREAVREWKEAGKSLKELSENSIVDVLRWKLSGAACRNQGYVLDGLPVTEAQAMKVFELLGHKSGGEGEGEGGEEGSGDGDNPADGESAEKSDADDEGGSDQALGKSRSKALLAQLRPRRQVQLPNRVVVLDAPRPVLEKRAQQLSEEDAEASGNTQTAFDERHAEFSAQVEALATFFERKRGESQSEDGIEVLELHLESEDAFRDTEHFHDAVKAYLEQGGKTAKPPCNFHPTRDEIRQMQRELEAKRVEDDARMRKQAMEQEEKDAADLEARVAAERARLELIQREESELLEARAKPLRAYLMDTVLPALTEGMLEVVKVQPDDPIDYLAEFLFRKGRELEE
;
A
#
# COMPACT_ATOMS: atom_id res chain seq x y z
N ALA A 1 -34.78 -50.39 16.24
CA ALA A 1 -35.92 -49.44 16.21
C ALA A 1 -36.00 -48.74 17.55
N TRP A 2 -36.18 -47.41 17.52
CA TRP A 2 -36.52 -46.51 18.64
C TRP A 2 -35.52 -46.34 19.80
N ASP A 3 -35.01 -45.10 19.89
CA ASP A 3 -34.84 -44.23 21.07
C ASP A 3 -34.35 -44.79 22.42
N LYS A 4 -33.23 -44.24 22.93
CA LYS A 4 -33.31 -43.13 23.92
C LYS A 4 -31.97 -42.47 24.27
N HIS A 5 -32.08 -41.18 24.56
CA HIS A 5 -31.08 -40.23 25.03
C HIS A 5 -30.20 -40.68 26.22
N ALA A 6 -28.94 -40.22 26.19
CA ALA A 6 -28.25 -39.70 27.38
C ALA A 6 -27.40 -38.49 26.95
N GLN A 7 -27.78 -37.27 27.36
CA GLN A 7 -26.98 -36.06 27.17
C GLN A 7 -26.04 -35.89 28.35
N ILE A 8 -24.76 -35.60 28.10
CA ILE A 8 -23.85 -34.98 29.07
C ILE A 8 -23.24 -33.74 28.42
N THR A 9 -23.31 -32.63 29.15
CA THR A 9 -23.08 -31.27 28.69
C THR A 9 -21.60 -30.89 28.84
N ILE A 10 -20.99 -30.28 27.82
CA ILE A 10 -19.73 -29.52 27.95
C ILE A 10 -19.89 -28.16 27.26
N ASN A 11 -19.37 -27.12 27.92
CA ASN A 11 -19.65 -25.71 27.63
C ASN A 11 -19.10 -25.20 26.29
N LYS A 12 -19.91 -24.39 25.60
CA LYS A 12 -19.47 -23.40 24.61
C LYS A 12 -19.73 -21.99 25.15
N GLN A 13 -18.66 -21.29 25.51
CA GLN A 13 -18.60 -19.83 25.72
C GLN A 13 -17.60 -19.31 24.66
N HIS A 14 -17.77 -18.19 23.96
CA HIS A 14 -18.88 -17.22 23.91
C HIS A 14 -19.43 -17.09 22.47
N SER A 15 -20.73 -16.91 22.35
CA SER A 15 -21.40 -16.37 21.16
C SER A 15 -22.18 -15.13 21.56
N PRO A 16 -22.23 -14.05 20.75
CA PRO A 16 -23.02 -12.87 21.08
C PRO A 16 -24.51 -13.23 21.11
N THR A 17 -25.17 -12.90 22.21
CA THR A 17 -26.59 -13.19 22.45
C THR A 17 -27.47 -12.34 21.53
N PRO A 18 -28.45 -12.90 20.79
CA PRO A 18 -29.44 -12.09 20.12
C PRO A 18 -30.37 -11.44 21.17
N LEU A 19 -30.58 -10.12 21.10
CA LEU A 19 -31.57 -9.45 21.94
C LEU A 19 -32.99 -9.93 21.55
N ALA A 20 -33.56 -10.80 22.39
CA ALA A 20 -34.94 -11.22 22.25
C ALA A 20 -35.89 -10.09 22.69
N SER A 21 -36.63 -9.50 21.75
CA SER A 21 -37.65 -8.50 22.04
C SER A 21 -38.83 -9.10 22.79
N ALA A 22 -39.20 -8.51 23.93
CA ALA A 22 -40.46 -8.81 24.60
C ALA A 22 -41.65 -8.22 23.80
N ALA A 23 -42.14 -8.97 22.81
CA ALA A 23 -43.28 -8.56 22.00
C ALA A 23 -44.61 -8.75 22.75
N SER A 24 -45.12 -7.69 23.36
CA SER A 24 -46.52 -7.60 23.77
C SER A 24 -47.40 -7.64 22.52
N LYS A 25 -48.28 -8.64 22.43
CA LYS A 25 -49.37 -8.65 21.43
C LYS A 25 -50.37 -7.52 21.73
N ASP A 26 -51.12 -7.16 20.69
CA ASP A 26 -52.22 -6.19 20.67
C ASP A 26 -51.81 -4.70 20.63
N SER A 27 -51.53 -4.23 19.41
CA SER A 27 -51.69 -2.83 18.99
C SER A 27 -51.95 -2.78 17.46
N PRO A 28 -52.77 -1.84 16.96
CA PRO A 28 -53.24 -1.86 15.58
C PRO A 28 -52.14 -1.52 14.56
N ALA A 29 -52.32 -1.99 13.32
CA ALA A 29 -51.34 -1.82 12.26
C ALA A 29 -51.10 -0.35 11.90
N LEU A 30 -49.94 0.16 12.30
CA LEU A 30 -49.38 1.43 11.80
C LEU A 30 -48.70 1.21 10.44
N PRO A 31 -48.72 2.20 9.53
CA PRO A 31 -48.04 2.09 8.24
C PRO A 31 -46.52 1.99 8.47
N ALA A 32 -45.90 0.94 7.92
CA ALA A 32 -44.48 0.67 8.10
C ALA A 32 -43.60 1.66 7.32
N TYR A 33 -43.20 2.75 7.98
CA TYR A 33 -42.25 3.72 7.43
C TYR A 33 -40.87 3.07 7.28
N THR A 34 -40.60 2.52 6.09
CA THR A 34 -39.40 1.71 5.86
C THR A 34 -38.21 2.65 5.64
N MET A 35 -37.39 2.83 6.67
CA MET A 35 -36.14 3.60 6.58
C MET A 35 -35.27 3.06 5.44
N ARG A 36 -34.80 3.97 4.58
CA ARG A 36 -33.93 3.63 3.43
C ARG A 36 -32.64 4.43 3.46
N VAL A 37 -31.52 3.72 3.49
CA VAL A 37 -30.17 4.28 3.58
C VAL A 37 -29.47 4.18 2.23
N PHE A 38 -28.98 5.29 1.70
CA PHE A 38 -28.08 5.34 0.56
C PHE A 38 -26.62 5.38 1.02
N VAL A 39 -25.77 4.52 0.48
CA VAL A 39 -24.32 4.47 0.76
C VAL A 39 -23.50 4.75 -0.51
N SER A 40 -22.58 5.71 -0.46
CA SER A 40 -21.82 6.16 -1.63
C SER A 40 -20.82 5.13 -2.20
N ASP A 41 -20.27 4.24 -1.38
CA ASP A 41 -19.43 3.13 -1.85
C ASP A 41 -19.69 1.85 -1.05
N LEU A 42 -20.52 0.98 -1.61
CA LEU A 42 -20.85 -0.33 -1.05
C LEU A 42 -19.69 -1.34 -1.12
N ALA A 43 -18.68 -1.11 -1.97
CA ALA A 43 -17.56 -2.03 -2.15
C ALA A 43 -16.47 -1.85 -1.07
N SER A 44 -16.31 -0.63 -0.54
CA SER A 44 -15.43 -0.34 0.59
C SER A 44 -15.74 -1.22 1.82
N THR A 45 -14.72 -1.56 2.62
CA THR A 45 -14.91 -2.31 3.88
C THR A 45 -15.90 -1.62 4.82
N PHE A 46 -15.86 -0.28 4.86
CA PHE A 46 -16.81 0.55 5.58
C PHE A 46 -18.26 0.36 5.09
N GLY A 47 -18.48 0.42 3.78
CA GLY A 47 -19.80 0.19 3.17
C GLY A 47 -20.32 -1.22 3.40
N GLN A 48 -19.44 -2.23 3.40
CA GLN A 48 -19.83 -3.62 3.65
C GLN A 48 -20.27 -3.87 5.09
N GLU A 49 -19.59 -3.30 6.10
CA GLU A 49 -20.03 -3.40 7.50
C GLU A 49 -21.28 -2.55 7.76
N LEU A 50 -21.42 -1.37 7.14
CA LEU A 50 -22.69 -0.62 7.18
C LEU A 50 -23.86 -1.42 6.61
N VAL A 51 -23.69 -2.08 5.46
CA VAL A 51 -24.71 -2.95 4.86
C VAL A 51 -25.09 -4.05 5.84
N ARG A 52 -24.12 -4.69 6.50
CA ARG A 52 -24.34 -5.72 7.50
C ARG A 52 -25.18 -5.22 8.68
N TYR A 53 -24.83 -4.09 9.30
CA TYR A 53 -25.62 -3.54 10.41
C TYR A 53 -27.04 -3.13 9.99
N CYS A 54 -27.19 -2.58 8.78
CA CYS A 54 -28.51 -2.26 8.23
C CYS A 54 -29.34 -3.52 7.95
N GLN A 55 -28.72 -4.60 7.46
CA GLN A 55 -29.35 -5.89 7.24
C GLN A 55 -29.81 -6.53 8.56
N ASP A 56 -28.94 -6.57 9.57
CA ASP A 56 -29.25 -7.05 10.93
C ASP A 56 -30.43 -6.26 11.56
N ALA A 57 -30.56 -4.97 11.22
CA ALA A 57 -31.66 -4.09 11.65
C ALA A 57 -32.88 -4.05 10.68
N ASN A 58 -32.90 -4.85 9.61
CA ASN A 58 -33.97 -4.92 8.60
C ASN A 58 -34.29 -3.57 7.89
N VAL A 59 -33.27 -2.72 7.74
CA VAL A 59 -33.29 -1.43 7.03
C VAL A 59 -33.00 -1.67 5.53
N GLU A 60 -33.68 -0.96 4.63
CA GLU A 60 -33.42 -1.09 3.19
C GLU A 60 -32.16 -0.31 2.81
N VAL A 61 -31.20 -0.97 2.16
CA VAL A 61 -29.95 -0.34 1.71
C VAL A 61 -29.92 -0.24 0.19
N VAL A 62 -29.62 0.96 -0.30
CA VAL A 62 -29.30 1.26 -1.70
C VAL A 62 -27.93 1.94 -1.76
N GLY A 63 -27.31 2.00 -2.93
CA GLY A 63 -26.02 2.69 -3.03
C GLY A 63 -25.32 2.56 -4.36
N THR A 64 -24.05 2.96 -4.36
CA THR A 64 -23.18 2.94 -5.53
C THR A 64 -21.96 2.04 -5.35
N VAL A 65 -21.44 1.54 -6.47
CA VAL A 65 -20.14 0.86 -6.56
C VAL A 65 -19.27 1.52 -7.64
N ALA A 66 -17.95 1.50 -7.45
CA ALA A 66 -17.01 2.04 -8.43
C ALA A 66 -16.90 1.14 -9.68
N ASN A 67 -16.77 -0.19 -9.50
CA ASN A 67 -16.47 -1.10 -10.60
C ASN A 67 -17.68 -1.88 -11.13
N LYS A 68 -17.79 -1.99 -12.46
CA LYS A 68 -18.83 -2.77 -13.14
C LYS A 68 -18.81 -4.27 -12.81
N ALA A 69 -17.65 -4.85 -12.49
CA ALA A 69 -17.54 -6.24 -12.04
C ALA A 69 -18.21 -6.47 -10.67
N GLN A 70 -18.12 -5.48 -9.77
CA GLN A 70 -18.69 -5.55 -8.42
C GLN A 70 -20.23 -5.36 -8.43
N LEU A 71 -20.75 -4.63 -9.43
CA LEU A 71 -22.20 -4.35 -9.58
C LEU A 71 -23.07 -5.62 -9.52
N GLY A 72 -22.68 -6.69 -10.23
CA GLY A 72 -23.44 -7.94 -10.24
C GLY A 72 -23.43 -8.68 -8.90
N VAL A 73 -22.29 -8.64 -8.19
CA VAL A 73 -22.12 -9.29 -6.88
C VAL A 73 -22.95 -8.57 -5.81
N PHE A 74 -22.84 -7.25 -5.72
CA PHE A 74 -23.57 -6.46 -4.72
C PHE A 74 -25.08 -6.39 -5.02
N LYS A 75 -25.49 -6.33 -6.29
CA LYS A 75 -26.92 -6.42 -6.65
C LYS A 75 -27.53 -7.74 -6.15
N ARG A 76 -26.82 -8.86 -6.31
CA ARG A 76 -27.27 -10.17 -5.80
C ARG A 76 -27.28 -10.19 -4.26
N ARG A 77 -26.18 -9.80 -3.59
CA ARG A 77 -26.05 -9.81 -2.12
C ARG A 77 -27.11 -8.96 -1.40
N ILE A 78 -27.58 -7.88 -2.00
CA ILE A 78 -28.66 -7.04 -1.44
C ILE A 78 -30.04 -7.64 -1.74
N GLN A 79 -30.23 -8.23 -2.93
CA GLN A 79 -31.49 -8.90 -3.31
C GLN A 79 -31.74 -10.23 -2.59
N GLU A 80 -30.69 -10.93 -2.17
CA GLU A 80 -30.78 -12.17 -1.36
C GLU A 80 -31.28 -11.92 0.08
N HIS A 81 -31.41 -10.66 0.52
CA HIS A 81 -31.84 -10.32 1.87
C HIS A 81 -33.36 -10.07 1.95
N ALA A 82 -34.03 -10.61 2.97
CA ALA A 82 -35.49 -10.58 3.14
C ALA A 82 -36.14 -9.17 3.17
N ALA A 83 -35.34 -8.11 3.36
CA ALA A 83 -35.81 -6.73 3.22
C ALA A 83 -36.19 -6.37 1.76
N SER A 84 -35.66 -7.09 0.76
CA SER A 84 -35.88 -6.86 -0.67
C SER A 84 -37.22 -7.41 -1.21
N ASP A 85 -37.92 -8.28 -0.47
CA ASP A 85 -39.20 -8.88 -0.89
C ASP A 85 -40.43 -7.98 -0.63
N LYS A 86 -40.20 -6.76 -0.10
CA LYS A 86 -41.27 -5.78 0.14
C LYS A 86 -41.77 -5.20 -1.19
N PRO A 87 -43.08 -4.97 -1.39
CA PRO A 87 -43.62 -4.44 -2.66
C PRO A 87 -43.17 -3.01 -2.99
N THR A 88 -42.56 -2.31 -2.02
CA THR A 88 -41.97 -0.96 -2.13
C THR A 88 -40.45 -0.96 -2.41
N ALA A 89 -39.81 -2.13 -2.50
CA ALA A 89 -38.37 -2.27 -2.69
C ALA A 89 -37.90 -1.78 -4.07
N VAL A 90 -36.71 -1.18 -4.13
CA VAL A 90 -36.17 -0.65 -5.38
C VAL A 90 -35.70 -1.78 -6.30
N LYS A 91 -36.27 -1.87 -7.52
CA LYS A 91 -35.95 -2.91 -8.53
C LYS A 91 -34.45 -3.03 -8.85
N GLU A 92 -33.73 -1.92 -8.76
CA GLU A 92 -32.28 -1.85 -8.97
C GLU A 92 -31.62 -1.10 -7.80
N PRO A 93 -31.23 -1.80 -6.71
CA PRO A 93 -30.75 -1.14 -5.50
C PRO A 93 -29.30 -0.63 -5.58
N VAL A 94 -28.55 -1.01 -6.62
CA VAL A 94 -27.14 -0.66 -6.82
C VAL A 94 -26.94 0.02 -8.17
N ALA A 95 -26.28 1.18 -8.15
CA ALA A 95 -25.86 1.93 -9.33
C ALA A 95 -24.33 1.98 -9.48
N LEU A 96 -23.83 2.40 -10.64
CA LEU A 96 -22.43 2.78 -10.82
C LEU A 96 -22.22 4.21 -10.33
N ALA A 97 -21.11 4.49 -9.64
CA ALA A 97 -20.78 5.86 -9.19
C ALA A 97 -20.67 6.86 -10.36
N SER A 98 -20.28 6.39 -11.55
CA SER A 98 -20.22 7.17 -12.79
C SER A 98 -21.58 7.45 -13.44
N ASP A 99 -22.65 6.70 -13.09
CA ASP A 99 -23.99 6.92 -13.63
C ASP A 99 -24.81 7.85 -12.73
N LYS A 100 -24.64 9.15 -13.00
CA LYS A 100 -25.35 10.23 -12.31
C LYS A 100 -26.87 10.12 -12.35
N LEU A 101 -27.45 9.57 -13.43
CA LEU A 101 -28.90 9.46 -13.57
C LEU A 101 -29.46 8.27 -12.76
N ALA A 102 -28.69 7.19 -12.63
CA ALA A 102 -29.06 6.05 -11.79
C ALA A 102 -28.97 6.42 -10.30
N TRP A 103 -27.82 6.91 -9.81
CA TRP A 103 -27.68 7.19 -8.37
C TRP A 103 -28.53 8.37 -7.89
N ALA A 104 -28.80 9.36 -8.74
CA ALA A 104 -29.70 10.46 -8.37
C ALA A 104 -31.14 9.99 -8.07
N LYS A 105 -31.63 8.96 -8.78
CA LYS A 105 -32.94 8.35 -8.49
C LYS A 105 -32.94 7.62 -7.14
N LEU A 106 -31.83 6.95 -6.80
CA LEU A 106 -31.68 6.27 -5.51
C LEU A 106 -31.64 7.27 -4.34
N ILE A 107 -30.90 8.37 -4.48
CA ILE A 107 -30.80 9.43 -3.46
C ILE A 107 -32.15 10.13 -3.21
N LYS A 108 -32.95 10.34 -4.26
CA LYS A 108 -34.32 10.87 -4.10
C LYS A 108 -35.24 9.92 -3.35
N ALA A 109 -35.02 8.61 -3.50
CA ALA A 109 -35.83 7.57 -2.89
C ALA A 109 -35.37 7.18 -1.46
N SER A 110 -34.22 7.69 -0.98
CA SER A 110 -33.66 7.40 0.35
C SER A 110 -33.96 8.49 1.38
N THR A 111 -34.20 8.07 2.63
CA THR A 111 -34.41 8.98 3.78
C THR A 111 -33.10 9.41 4.43
N VAL A 112 -32.06 8.56 4.36
CA VAL A 112 -30.71 8.86 4.86
C VAL A 112 -29.70 8.67 3.73
N VAL A 113 -28.78 9.62 3.56
CA VAL A 113 -27.65 9.55 2.64
C VAL A 113 -26.35 9.55 3.44
N ILE A 114 -25.50 8.55 3.20
CA ILE A 114 -24.18 8.41 3.83
C ILE A 114 -23.11 8.47 2.73
N THR A 115 -22.20 9.44 2.82
CA THR A 115 -21.17 9.67 1.80
C THR A 115 -19.79 9.95 2.39
N SER A 116 -18.74 9.48 1.72
CA SER A 116 -17.35 9.80 2.07
C SER A 116 -16.89 11.08 1.39
N LEU A 117 -16.74 12.15 2.18
CA LEU A 117 -16.18 13.43 1.75
C LEU A 117 -14.65 13.36 1.59
N ALA A 118 -14.00 12.50 2.37
CA ALA A 118 -12.55 12.27 2.29
C ALA A 118 -12.12 11.50 1.02
N GLY A 119 -13.01 10.67 0.45
CA GLY A 119 -12.75 9.91 -0.78
C GLY A 119 -12.91 10.74 -2.05
N ASP A 120 -14.11 11.27 -2.30
CA ASP A 120 -14.38 12.16 -3.44
C ASP A 120 -15.25 13.35 -3.02
N THR A 121 -14.59 14.48 -2.79
CA THR A 121 -15.23 15.74 -2.41
C THR A 121 -16.21 16.25 -3.47
N LYS A 122 -15.96 15.98 -4.76
CA LYS A 122 -16.81 16.47 -5.85
C LYS A 122 -18.09 15.64 -5.92
N LEU A 123 -17.96 14.31 -5.93
CA LEU A 123 -19.10 13.40 -5.95
C LEU A 123 -20.00 13.62 -4.72
N ALA A 124 -19.44 13.72 -3.52
CA ALA A 124 -20.19 13.98 -2.30
C ALA A 124 -20.98 15.31 -2.34
N MET A 125 -20.38 16.38 -2.90
CA MET A 125 -21.06 17.66 -3.07
C MET A 125 -22.12 17.65 -4.19
N GLU A 126 -21.99 16.79 -5.20
CA GLU A 126 -23.08 16.56 -6.16
C GLU A 126 -24.23 15.76 -5.54
N MET A 127 -23.93 14.76 -4.72
CA MET A 127 -24.91 13.98 -3.97
C MET A 127 -25.72 14.86 -3.01
N LEU A 128 -25.07 15.78 -2.29
CA LEU A 128 -25.74 16.79 -1.46
C LEU A 128 -26.74 17.62 -2.28
N LYS A 129 -26.30 18.21 -3.40
CA LYS A 129 -27.17 19.04 -4.27
C LYS A 129 -28.37 18.28 -4.82
N VAL A 130 -28.22 16.99 -5.12
CA VAL A 130 -29.33 16.15 -5.57
C VAL A 130 -30.30 15.84 -4.43
N HIS A 131 -29.79 15.68 -3.21
CA HIS A 131 -30.61 15.42 -2.02
C HIS A 131 -31.35 16.68 -1.52
N GLU A 132 -30.73 17.86 -1.64
CA GLU A 132 -31.33 19.19 -1.43
C GLU A 132 -32.42 19.51 -2.46
N LYS A 133 -32.26 19.08 -3.72
CA LYS A 133 -33.16 19.48 -4.80
C LYS A 133 -34.53 18.79 -4.70
N ARG A 134 -35.50 19.52 -4.12
CA ARG A 134 -36.94 19.22 -4.09
C ARG A 134 -37.46 18.86 -5.50
N ASP A 135 -38.45 17.97 -5.54
CA ASP A 135 -39.17 17.63 -6.77
C ASP A 135 -40.09 18.77 -7.21
N GLU A 136 -39.53 19.75 -7.93
CA GLU A 136 -40.26 20.84 -8.62
C GLU A 136 -41.26 20.31 -9.68
N SER A 137 -41.25 19.00 -9.97
CA SER A 137 -42.13 18.34 -10.94
C SER A 137 -43.34 17.63 -10.33
N ALA A 138 -43.56 17.72 -9.00
CA ALA A 138 -44.75 17.15 -8.36
C ALA A 138 -45.96 18.12 -8.39
N ASP A 139 -45.70 19.43 -8.45
CA ASP A 139 -46.71 20.49 -8.31
C ASP A 139 -47.24 21.04 -9.66
N ALA A 140 -47.11 20.28 -10.76
CA ALA A 140 -47.40 20.77 -12.12
C ALA A 140 -48.48 20.02 -12.92
N ASP A 141 -48.83 18.76 -12.57
CA ASP A 141 -49.75 17.92 -13.37
C ASP A 141 -50.58 16.94 -12.51
N THR A 142 -51.38 17.44 -11.54
CA THR A 142 -52.60 16.73 -11.05
C THR A 142 -53.56 17.67 -10.30
N ASP A 143 -54.45 18.35 -11.03
CA ASP A 143 -55.73 18.83 -10.49
C ASP A 143 -56.74 17.67 -10.49
N ALA A 144 -56.76 16.85 -9.43
CA ALA A 144 -57.82 15.85 -9.18
C ALA A 144 -57.83 15.32 -7.73
N ASP A 145 -58.72 15.88 -6.91
CA ASP A 145 -59.40 15.30 -5.74
C ASP A 145 -58.83 14.02 -5.06
N ALA A 146 -58.15 14.20 -3.92
CA ALA A 146 -58.09 13.18 -2.86
C ALA A 146 -57.86 13.83 -1.48
N ASP A 147 -58.88 13.80 -0.61
CA ASP A 147 -58.82 14.33 0.75
C ASP A 147 -57.86 13.55 1.67
N GLY A 148 -57.14 14.29 2.52
CA GLY A 148 -56.90 13.87 3.91
C GLY A 148 -55.97 12.69 4.17
N ALA A 149 -54.67 12.82 3.85
CA ALA A 149 -53.61 12.05 4.50
C ALA A 149 -52.54 13.00 5.05
N ASP A 150 -52.31 12.93 6.37
CA ASP A 150 -51.52 13.91 7.12
C ASP A 150 -50.04 13.91 6.70
N GLY A 151 -49.52 15.10 6.40
CA GLY A 151 -48.23 15.32 5.74
C GLY A 151 -47.02 15.17 6.68
N SER A 152 -46.82 13.99 7.26
CA SER A 152 -45.61 13.67 8.03
C SER A 152 -44.41 13.45 7.09
N SER A 153 -43.82 14.54 6.59
CA SER A 153 -42.54 14.47 5.91
C SER A 153 -41.44 14.11 6.91
N SER A 154 -40.98 12.85 6.90
CA SER A 154 -39.82 12.46 7.70
C SER A 154 -38.61 13.32 7.35
N VAL A 155 -38.03 14.00 8.33
CA VAL A 155 -36.82 14.82 8.15
C VAL A 155 -35.73 13.96 7.51
N LYS A 156 -35.15 14.44 6.41
CA LYS A 156 -34.08 13.73 5.70
C LYS A 156 -32.77 13.91 6.44
N LYS A 157 -31.90 12.91 6.41
CA LYS A 157 -30.56 12.99 7.02
C LYS A 157 -29.45 12.85 5.97
N PHE A 158 -28.46 13.73 6.03
CA PHE A 158 -27.25 13.64 5.22
C PHE A 158 -26.03 13.54 6.14
N ILE A 159 -25.35 12.39 6.11
CA ILE A 159 -24.17 12.10 6.93
C ILE A 159 -22.95 12.08 6.01
N ALA A 160 -22.06 13.06 6.19
CA ALA A 160 -20.80 13.16 5.46
C ALA A 160 -19.62 12.75 6.35
N ILE A 161 -18.85 11.77 5.89
CA ILE A 161 -17.65 11.28 6.57
C ILE A 161 -16.45 12.08 6.05
N SER A 162 -15.92 12.94 6.89
CA SER A 162 -14.72 13.74 6.65
C SER A 162 -13.53 13.17 7.44
N SER A 163 -12.40 13.87 7.42
CA SER A 163 -11.17 13.48 8.10
C SER A 163 -10.64 14.56 9.03
N VAL A 164 -10.08 14.14 10.17
CA VAL A 164 -9.29 14.99 11.09
C VAL A 164 -8.08 15.67 10.43
N LEU A 165 -7.69 15.28 9.21
CA LEU A 165 -6.66 15.97 8.41
C LEU A 165 -6.97 17.47 8.18
N THR A 166 -8.22 17.92 8.37
CA THR A 166 -8.55 19.36 8.37
C THR A 166 -8.03 20.13 9.60
N TRP A 167 -7.43 19.43 10.57
CA TRP A 167 -6.72 19.96 11.74
C TRP A 167 -5.18 19.92 11.60
N SER A 168 -4.63 19.52 10.46
CA SER A 168 -3.21 19.13 10.35
C SER A 168 -2.15 20.21 10.63
N LYS A 169 -2.53 21.49 10.84
CA LYS A 169 -1.63 22.57 11.27
C LYS A 169 -1.92 23.07 12.70
N ASN A 170 -2.78 22.38 13.45
CA ASN A 170 -2.91 22.60 14.88
C ASN A 170 -1.73 21.95 15.62
N ALA A 171 -1.34 22.52 16.77
CA ALA A 171 -0.42 21.84 17.68
C ALA A 171 -1.12 20.61 18.30
N ALA A 172 -0.36 19.65 18.81
CA ALA A 172 -0.92 18.41 19.36
C ALA A 172 -1.96 18.63 20.46
N PHE A 173 -1.73 19.67 21.28
CA PHE A 173 -2.59 20.12 22.35
C PHE A 173 -3.02 21.57 22.10
N ALA A 174 -4.10 22.00 22.75
CA ALA A 174 -4.42 23.41 22.91
C ALA A 174 -3.30 24.12 23.70
N LYS A 175 -3.21 25.46 23.54
CA LYS A 175 -2.06 26.26 24.00
C LYS A 175 -1.64 25.95 25.44
N GLU A 176 -0.34 25.73 25.63
CA GLU A 176 0.36 25.47 26.90
C GLU A 176 0.18 26.56 27.98
N THR A 177 -0.48 27.67 27.67
CA THR A 177 -0.79 28.77 28.61
C THR A 177 -1.99 28.52 29.52
N SER A 178 -2.66 27.36 29.42
CA SER A 178 -3.69 26.98 30.39
C SER A 178 -3.05 26.62 31.75
N PRO A 179 -3.62 27.08 32.88
CA PRO A 179 -3.04 26.83 34.21
C PRO A 179 -3.03 25.34 34.64
N GLU A 180 -3.75 24.49 33.91
CA GLU A 180 -3.88 23.04 34.14
C GLU A 180 -3.02 22.20 33.16
N GLY A 181 -2.18 22.85 32.33
CA GLY A 181 -1.28 22.16 31.39
C GLY A 181 -1.84 21.98 29.97
N PRO A 182 -1.23 21.10 29.14
CA PRO A 182 -1.59 20.92 27.74
C PRO A 182 -2.88 20.11 27.57
N VAL A 183 -3.97 20.78 27.21
CA VAL A 183 -5.31 20.17 27.04
C VAL A 183 -5.49 19.63 25.61
N ALA A 184 -5.97 18.39 25.44
CA ALA A 184 -6.26 17.82 24.12
C ALA A 184 -7.45 18.54 23.43
N HIS A 185 -7.50 18.56 22.10
CA HIS A 185 -8.56 19.28 21.37
C HIS A 185 -9.93 18.62 21.57
N GLN A 186 -10.99 19.43 21.69
CA GLN A 186 -12.37 18.96 21.81
C GLN A 186 -13.17 19.18 20.53
N GLU A 187 -14.24 18.40 20.36
CA GLU A 187 -15.22 18.47 19.27
C GLU A 187 -15.71 19.91 19.01
N ASP A 188 -16.03 20.67 20.06
CA ASP A 188 -16.57 22.03 19.97
C ASP A 188 -15.57 23.08 19.44
N ALA A 189 -14.26 22.79 19.53
CA ALA A 189 -13.22 23.69 19.04
C ALA A 189 -13.11 23.73 17.50
N PHE A 190 -13.94 22.97 16.77
CA PHE A 190 -13.86 22.76 15.32
C PHE A 190 -13.72 24.04 14.50
N LYS A 191 -14.32 25.16 14.92
CA LYS A 191 -14.27 26.45 14.20
C LYS A 191 -12.85 27.01 14.12
N THR A 192 -11.97 26.63 15.04
CA THR A 192 -10.58 27.11 15.13
C THR A 192 -9.58 26.28 14.30
N ARG A 193 -10.00 25.14 13.72
CA ARG A 193 -9.11 24.20 13.02
C ARG A 193 -8.37 24.81 11.82
N LYS A 194 -7.09 24.50 11.67
CA LYS A 194 -6.22 24.96 10.57
C LYS A 194 -5.79 23.77 9.70
N PRO A 195 -6.25 23.66 8.44
CA PRO A 195 -5.83 22.59 7.53
C PRO A 195 -4.49 22.93 6.84
N ALA A 196 -3.79 21.90 6.37
CA ALA A 196 -2.78 22.07 5.31
C ALA A 196 -3.44 22.48 3.98
N ARG A 197 -2.63 22.97 3.03
CA ARG A 197 -3.11 23.45 1.71
C ARG A 197 -3.90 22.36 0.96
N LYS A 198 -3.44 21.11 1.02
CA LYS A 198 -4.09 19.92 0.44
C LYS A 198 -5.53 19.70 0.96
N TYR A 199 -5.77 19.98 2.24
CA TYR A 199 -7.06 19.76 2.91
C TYR A 199 -7.92 21.03 3.05
N ALA A 200 -7.54 22.13 2.38
CA ALA A 200 -8.31 23.38 2.40
C ALA A 200 -9.65 23.24 1.63
N GLU A 201 -9.65 22.49 0.52
CA GLU A 201 -10.88 22.18 -0.24
C GLU A 201 -11.81 21.29 0.59
N LEU A 202 -11.28 20.27 1.26
CA LEU A 202 -12.04 19.42 2.19
C LEU A 202 -12.72 20.26 3.27
N LYS A 203 -11.98 21.13 3.98
CA LYS A 203 -12.57 22.06 4.98
C LYS A 203 -13.66 22.97 4.40
N THR A 204 -13.52 23.38 3.15
CA THR A 204 -14.51 24.21 2.47
C THR A 204 -15.80 23.42 2.22
N ALA A 205 -15.69 22.17 1.76
CA ALA A 205 -16.83 21.27 1.58
C ALA A 205 -17.49 20.89 2.92
N GLU A 206 -16.72 20.61 3.97
CA GLU A 206 -17.23 20.41 5.35
C GLU A 206 -18.11 21.59 5.80
N THR A 207 -17.67 22.82 5.52
CA THR A 207 -18.39 24.05 5.89
C THR A 207 -19.68 24.21 5.08
N GLN A 208 -19.69 23.80 3.80
CA GLN A 208 -20.89 23.82 2.97
C GLN A 208 -21.92 22.81 3.46
N VAL A 209 -21.52 21.57 3.78
CA VAL A 209 -22.41 20.55 4.37
C VAL A 209 -23.04 21.07 5.66
N LEU A 210 -22.25 21.63 6.58
CA LEU A 210 -22.76 22.20 7.83
C LEU A 210 -23.69 23.41 7.62
N SER A 211 -23.52 24.17 6.54
CA SER A 211 -24.40 25.29 6.18
C SER A 211 -25.71 24.88 5.50
N ALA A 212 -25.78 23.65 4.99
CA ALA A 212 -26.99 23.08 4.39
C ALA A 212 -27.99 22.53 5.45
N ASN A 213 -27.60 22.51 6.73
CA ASN A 213 -28.45 22.06 7.82
C ASN A 213 -29.74 22.90 7.95
N ARG A 214 -30.90 22.24 7.87
CA ARG A 214 -32.22 22.83 8.07
C ARG A 214 -33.02 21.92 8.99
N PRO A 215 -33.28 22.29 10.26
CA PRO A 215 -33.81 21.35 11.27
C PRO A 215 -35.16 20.74 10.89
N ASP A 216 -35.98 21.46 10.09
CA ASP A 216 -37.31 21.00 9.68
C ASP A 216 -37.34 20.27 8.33
N GLU A 217 -36.25 20.27 7.55
CA GLU A 217 -36.20 19.71 6.19
C GLU A 217 -35.08 18.67 5.98
N LEU A 218 -33.86 19.02 6.39
CA LEU A 218 -32.63 18.29 6.11
C LEU A 218 -31.64 18.44 7.27
N GLU A 219 -31.53 17.41 8.10
CA GLU A 219 -30.48 17.30 9.11
C GLU A 219 -29.15 16.93 8.43
N THR A 220 -28.13 17.78 8.58
CA THR A 220 -26.76 17.45 8.11
C THR A 220 -25.83 17.17 9.28
N TYR A 221 -25.14 16.03 9.21
CA TYR A 221 -24.11 15.64 10.16
C TYR A 221 -22.77 15.43 9.45
N LEU A 222 -21.70 15.90 10.07
CA LEU A 222 -20.33 15.72 9.60
C LEU A 222 -19.56 14.90 10.63
N VAL A 223 -19.12 13.71 10.25
CA VAL A 223 -18.28 12.84 11.10
C VAL A 223 -16.82 13.02 10.68
N ALA A 224 -16.04 13.73 11.50
CA ALA A 224 -14.60 13.87 11.31
C ALA A 224 -13.89 12.62 11.86
N ALA A 225 -13.67 11.65 10.97
CA ALA A 225 -12.96 10.41 11.30
C ALA A 225 -11.46 10.65 11.49
N GLY A 226 -10.88 9.93 12.46
CA GLY A 226 -9.44 9.75 12.59
C GLY A 226 -8.79 9.15 11.34
N LEU A 227 -7.48 8.89 11.40
CA LEU A 227 -6.81 8.02 10.44
C LEU A 227 -7.43 6.63 10.51
N VAL A 228 -8.17 6.30 9.45
CA VAL A 228 -8.98 5.09 9.38
C VAL A 228 -8.08 3.87 9.19
N TYR A 229 -8.25 2.83 10.01
CA TYR A 229 -7.54 1.56 9.90
C TYR A 229 -8.48 0.34 9.86
N GLY A 230 -8.03 -0.71 9.19
CA GLY A 230 -8.82 -1.89 8.83
C GLY A 230 -9.22 -1.88 7.35
N GLY A 231 -9.47 -3.07 6.81
CA GLY A 231 -9.75 -3.32 5.41
C GLY A 231 -8.62 -2.92 4.44
N ALA A 232 -8.95 -2.89 3.16
CA ALA A 232 -8.01 -2.57 2.08
C ALA A 232 -7.61 -1.08 2.06
N GLN A 233 -8.43 -0.17 2.61
CA GLN A 233 -8.25 1.29 2.54
C GLN A 233 -7.68 1.87 3.86
N THR A 234 -6.77 1.14 4.49
CA THR A 234 -6.13 1.55 5.75
C THR A 234 -5.09 2.66 5.53
N SER A 235 -5.10 3.68 6.40
CA SER A 235 -4.12 4.78 6.41
C SER A 235 -2.68 4.30 6.65
N PHE A 236 -2.51 3.09 7.18
CA PHE A 236 -1.22 2.45 7.46
C PHE A 236 -0.76 1.49 6.35
N HIS A 237 -1.38 1.52 5.16
CA HIS A 237 -1.10 0.59 4.06
C HIS A 237 0.40 0.47 3.76
N LEU A 238 1.13 1.59 3.69
CA LEU A 238 2.58 1.62 3.46
C LEU A 238 3.34 0.79 4.51
N VAL A 239 3.05 0.99 5.81
CA VAL A 239 3.71 0.28 6.92
C VAL A 239 3.42 -1.22 6.87
N PHE A 240 2.17 -1.63 6.59
CA PHE A 240 1.81 -3.05 6.45
C PHE A 240 2.45 -3.69 5.21
N ARG A 241 2.43 -3.00 4.06
CA ARG A 241 3.02 -3.44 2.79
C ARG A 241 4.54 -3.64 2.94
N ASP A 242 5.24 -2.69 3.54
CA ASP A 242 6.70 -2.74 3.64
C ASP A 242 7.17 -3.82 4.62
N ALA A 243 6.47 -4.00 5.74
CA ALA A 243 6.70 -5.11 6.66
C ALA A 243 6.40 -6.49 6.02
N TRP A 244 5.48 -6.55 5.06
CA TRP A 244 5.17 -7.77 4.30
C TRP A 244 6.20 -8.08 3.21
N MET A 245 6.66 -7.07 2.47
CA MET A 245 7.62 -7.22 1.36
C MET A 245 9.06 -7.41 1.84
N TYR A 246 9.46 -6.78 2.95
CA TYR A 246 10.84 -6.79 3.44
C TYR A 246 10.98 -7.30 4.89
N PRO A 247 10.43 -8.48 5.24
CA PRO A 247 10.32 -8.94 6.63
C PRO A 247 11.66 -9.26 7.31
N THR A 248 12.76 -9.30 6.57
CA THR A 248 14.13 -9.46 7.10
C THR A 248 14.86 -8.14 7.34
N ARG A 249 14.37 -7.03 6.76
CA ARG A 249 14.91 -5.68 6.97
C ARG A 249 14.21 -5.03 8.16
N ASP A 250 14.92 -4.14 8.84
CA ASP A 250 14.34 -3.33 9.91
C ASP A 250 13.30 -2.37 9.31
N LEU A 251 12.10 -2.35 9.88
CA LEU A 251 10.96 -1.59 9.33
C LEU A 251 11.19 -0.09 9.49
N LEU A 252 11.11 0.65 8.39
CA LEU A 252 11.24 2.10 8.39
C LEU A 252 10.04 2.73 9.10
N VAL A 253 10.30 3.62 10.06
CA VAL A 253 9.26 4.49 10.64
C VAL A 253 9.07 5.70 9.71
N PRO A 254 7.92 5.88 9.05
CA PRO A 254 7.71 6.93 8.07
C PRO A 254 7.45 8.30 8.75
N SER A 255 8.50 8.85 9.37
CA SER A 255 8.52 10.12 10.09
C SER A 255 9.54 11.07 9.44
N LEU A 256 9.07 11.98 8.59
CA LEU A 256 9.94 12.83 7.77
C LEU A 256 10.80 13.78 8.63
N PRO A 257 12.09 14.00 8.28
CA PRO A 257 12.95 14.95 8.96
C PRO A 257 12.41 16.38 8.77
N GLY A 258 12.14 17.07 9.89
CA GLY A 258 11.42 18.36 9.89
C GLY A 258 9.91 18.24 10.15
N GLY A 259 9.40 17.02 10.36
CA GLY A 259 8.05 16.76 10.85
C GLY A 259 7.76 17.36 12.23
N SER A 260 6.48 17.32 12.62
CA SER A 260 5.96 17.94 13.85
C SER A 260 6.36 17.23 15.16
N ALA A 261 6.82 15.97 15.07
CA ALA A 261 7.49 15.23 16.12
C ALA A 261 8.77 14.59 15.54
N LYS A 262 9.72 14.26 16.42
CA LYS A 262 10.95 13.55 16.03
C LYS A 262 10.71 12.05 16.03
N SER A 263 11.38 11.32 15.13
CA SER A 263 11.52 9.86 15.21
C SER A 263 10.20 9.11 15.51
N GLY A 264 9.10 9.47 14.85
CA GLY A 264 7.81 8.78 14.99
C GLY A 264 7.16 8.84 16.39
N GLU A 265 7.57 9.76 17.27
CA GLU A 265 6.92 9.98 18.57
C GLU A 265 5.57 10.71 18.45
N ASN A 266 5.09 10.98 17.24
CA ASN A 266 3.82 11.65 17.02
C ASN A 266 2.63 10.77 17.43
N LEU A 267 1.73 11.38 18.20
CA LEU A 267 0.38 10.89 18.48
C LEU A 267 -0.50 11.07 17.23
N LEU A 268 -0.99 9.93 16.71
CA LEU A 268 -1.89 9.88 15.57
C LEU A 268 -3.33 9.68 16.07
N PRO A 269 -4.28 10.57 15.73
CA PRO A 269 -5.70 10.36 16.01
C PRO A 269 -6.26 9.34 15.01
N MET A 270 -6.49 8.11 15.44
CA MET A 270 -6.88 6.97 14.61
C MET A 270 -8.33 6.52 14.90
N ILE A 271 -8.94 5.74 14.00
CA ILE A 271 -10.19 5.01 14.27
C ILE A 271 -10.33 3.74 13.42
N SER A 272 -10.90 2.68 13.96
CA SER A 272 -11.22 1.47 13.21
C SER A 272 -12.37 1.69 12.22
N VAL A 273 -12.27 1.13 11.01
CA VAL A 273 -13.39 1.06 10.04
C VAL A 273 -14.65 0.47 10.68
N TYR A 274 -14.50 -0.56 11.50
CA TYR A 274 -15.60 -1.27 12.14
C TYR A 274 -16.35 -0.40 13.15
N ASP A 275 -15.60 0.33 13.99
CA ASP A 275 -16.16 1.25 14.99
C ASP A 275 -16.80 2.48 14.31
N LEU A 276 -16.16 3.01 13.26
CA LEU A 276 -16.72 4.11 12.45
C LEU A 276 -18.04 3.70 11.79
N ALA A 277 -18.18 2.44 11.34
CA ALA A 277 -19.42 1.92 10.78
C ALA A 277 -20.53 1.81 11.84
N ILE A 278 -20.23 1.34 13.06
CA ILE A 278 -21.19 1.30 14.19
C ILE A 278 -21.67 2.72 14.51
N LEU A 279 -20.76 3.67 14.70
CA LEU A 279 -21.09 5.07 15.00
C LEU A 279 -21.98 5.68 13.91
N THR A 280 -21.62 5.47 12.64
CA THR A 280 -22.38 6.02 11.51
C THR A 280 -23.76 5.40 11.39
N PHE A 281 -23.89 4.09 11.64
CA PHE A 281 -25.17 3.39 11.69
C PHE A 281 -26.05 3.90 12.85
N ARG A 282 -25.49 4.04 14.06
CA ARG A 282 -26.20 4.61 15.22
C ARG A 282 -26.68 6.04 14.97
N LEU A 283 -25.85 6.88 14.35
CA LEU A 283 -26.22 8.25 13.95
C LEU A 283 -27.35 8.29 12.91
N ALA A 284 -27.31 7.40 11.91
CA ALA A 284 -28.39 7.25 10.93
C ALA A 284 -29.71 6.87 11.61
N SER A 285 -29.68 5.86 12.49
CA SER A 285 -30.84 5.31 13.19
C SER A 285 -31.32 6.12 14.41
N ALA A 286 -30.56 7.12 14.88
CA ALA A 286 -30.91 7.92 16.06
C ALA A 286 -32.25 8.65 15.88
N ALA A 287 -33.09 8.64 16.92
CA ALA A 287 -34.38 9.33 16.91
C ALA A 287 -34.21 10.82 17.23
N GLY A 288 -34.56 11.69 16.26
CA GLY A 288 -34.53 13.14 16.40
C GLY A 288 -33.15 13.79 16.18
N PRO A 289 -33.12 15.14 16.10
CA PRO A 289 -31.92 15.91 15.81
C PRO A 289 -30.92 15.84 16.96
N GLN A 290 -29.65 15.64 16.64
CA GLN A 290 -28.57 15.55 17.64
C GLN A 290 -28.09 16.95 18.06
N PRO A 291 -27.57 17.12 19.30
CA PRO A 291 -27.16 18.42 19.81
C PRO A 291 -25.95 19.03 19.08
N LYS A 292 -25.17 18.22 18.35
CA LYS A 292 -23.98 18.64 17.60
C LYS A 292 -24.03 18.10 16.17
N SER A 293 -23.85 18.98 15.19
CA SER A 293 -23.76 18.61 13.76
C SER A 293 -22.34 18.22 13.31
N TYR A 294 -21.31 18.54 14.10
CA TYR A 294 -19.92 18.16 13.86
C TYR A 294 -19.53 17.13 14.91
N LEU A 295 -19.35 15.88 14.52
CA LEU A 295 -18.95 14.78 15.40
C LEU A 295 -17.47 14.47 15.17
N LEU A 296 -16.74 14.23 16.25
CA LEU A 296 -15.39 13.68 16.19
C LEU A 296 -15.45 12.15 16.37
N ALA A 297 -14.71 11.40 15.56
CA ALA A 297 -14.64 9.95 15.66
C ALA A 297 -13.17 9.49 15.69
N VAL A 298 -12.63 9.31 16.89
CA VAL A 298 -11.23 8.94 17.19
C VAL A 298 -11.22 7.95 18.37
N ASP A 299 -10.36 6.93 18.34
CA ASP A 299 -10.24 5.94 19.42
C ASP A 299 -9.55 6.50 20.68
N LYS A 300 -9.78 5.85 21.83
CA LYS A 300 -9.23 6.32 23.12
C LYS A 300 -7.72 6.05 23.23
N ALA A 301 -7.22 5.00 22.58
CA ALA A 301 -5.81 4.60 22.60
C ALA A 301 -4.89 5.61 21.88
N SER A 302 -5.41 6.35 20.90
CA SER A 302 -4.71 7.37 20.12
C SER A 302 -4.07 8.49 20.95
N ARG A 303 -4.54 8.75 22.19
CA ARG A 303 -3.89 9.73 23.10
C ARG A 303 -2.53 9.26 23.61
N THR A 304 -2.29 7.95 23.61
CA THR A 304 -1.14 7.30 24.27
C THR A 304 -0.24 6.50 23.33
N THR A 305 -0.75 6.13 22.14
CA THR A 305 -0.02 5.33 21.16
C THR A 305 0.65 6.24 20.13
N THR A 306 1.96 6.06 19.93
CA THR A 306 2.73 6.78 18.92
C THR A 306 2.78 6.01 17.60
N LEU A 307 3.11 6.69 16.49
CA LEU A 307 3.42 6.03 15.23
C LEU A 307 4.52 4.96 15.40
N ARG A 308 5.55 5.23 16.21
CA ARG A 308 6.60 4.26 16.52
C ARG A 308 6.08 3.00 17.22
N ASP A 309 5.16 3.13 18.17
CA ASP A 309 4.56 1.96 18.84
C ASP A 309 3.79 1.08 17.84
N VAL A 310 3.02 1.70 16.93
CA VAL A 310 2.28 1.00 15.87
C VAL A 310 3.25 0.29 14.92
N CYS A 311 4.28 0.98 14.43
CA CYS A 311 5.30 0.35 13.58
C CYS A 311 6.01 -0.80 14.30
N CYS A 312 6.31 -0.66 15.61
CA CYS A 312 6.94 -1.72 16.39
C CYS A 312 6.06 -2.98 16.44
N GLY A 313 4.76 -2.81 16.74
CA GLY A 313 3.81 -3.92 16.73
C GLY A 313 3.70 -4.61 15.36
N VAL A 314 3.68 -3.83 14.27
CA VAL A 314 3.63 -4.37 12.90
C VAL A 314 4.93 -5.13 12.59
N SER A 315 6.09 -4.59 12.99
CA SER A 315 7.39 -5.26 12.81
C SER A 315 7.49 -6.57 13.62
N ILE A 316 6.92 -6.63 14.83
CA ILE A 316 6.87 -7.87 15.64
C ILE A 316 6.01 -8.93 14.95
N LEU A 317 4.83 -8.57 14.45
CA LEU A 317 3.92 -9.55 13.84
C LEU A 317 4.34 -9.97 12.43
N LEU A 318 4.72 -9.03 11.57
CA LEU A 318 5.03 -9.29 10.16
C LEU A 318 6.52 -9.37 9.83
N GLY A 319 7.38 -8.61 10.52
CA GLY A 319 8.80 -8.48 10.19
C GLY A 319 9.75 -9.20 11.17
N ASN A 320 10.83 -8.52 11.52
CA ASN A 320 11.90 -9.00 12.41
C ASN A 320 11.85 -8.38 13.82
N GLY A 321 10.80 -7.63 14.16
CA GLY A 321 10.63 -6.90 15.42
C GLY A 321 11.44 -5.61 15.57
N ARG A 322 12.29 -5.27 14.60
CA ARG A 322 13.17 -4.09 14.65
C ARG A 322 12.62 -2.94 13.83
N LEU A 323 13.07 -1.73 14.18
CA LEU A 323 12.72 -0.48 13.53
C LEU A 323 13.97 0.28 13.14
N ARG A 324 13.89 1.03 12.04
CA ARG A 324 14.89 2.01 11.62
C ARG A 324 14.24 3.36 11.33
N ASP A 325 15.04 4.41 11.44
CA ASP A 325 14.69 5.76 11.01
C ASP A 325 15.39 6.05 9.67
N PHE A 326 15.09 7.19 9.06
CA PHE A 326 15.80 7.68 7.87
C PHE A 326 17.28 7.94 8.19
N ALA A 327 18.18 7.47 7.32
CA ALA A 327 19.62 7.68 7.46
C ALA A 327 20.05 9.08 6.98
N SER A 328 19.35 9.64 5.99
CA SER A 328 19.59 10.97 5.43
C SER A 328 18.28 11.69 5.08
N ALA A 329 18.36 12.99 4.79
CA ALA A 329 17.23 13.72 4.23
C ALA A 329 16.91 13.25 2.80
N ASP A 330 17.93 12.86 2.02
CA ASP A 330 17.75 12.39 0.64
C ASP A 330 16.89 11.12 0.57
N GLU A 331 17.03 10.18 1.52
CA GLU A 331 16.18 8.98 1.63
C GLU A 331 14.72 9.34 1.94
N ALA A 332 14.48 10.41 2.69
CA ALA A 332 13.14 10.89 3.00
C ALA A 332 12.48 11.62 1.82
N ASP A 333 13.26 12.40 1.06
CA ASP A 333 12.79 13.02 -0.18
C ASP A 333 12.52 11.97 -1.26
N GLU A 334 13.35 10.92 -1.36
CA GLU A 334 13.12 9.76 -2.25
C GLU A 334 11.80 9.05 -1.93
N LEU A 335 11.52 8.75 -0.66
CA LEU A 335 10.23 8.15 -0.26
C LEU A 335 9.02 9.01 -0.63
N VAL A 336 9.12 10.35 -0.53
CA VAL A 336 8.04 11.28 -0.89
C VAL A 336 7.85 11.40 -2.41
N VAL A 337 8.85 11.03 -3.21
CA VAL A 337 8.78 10.99 -4.67
C VAL A 337 8.29 9.62 -5.19
N GLU A 338 8.70 8.52 -4.54
CA GLU A 338 8.29 7.16 -4.91
C GLU A 338 6.86 6.82 -4.49
N GLU A 339 6.44 7.25 -3.30
CA GLU A 339 5.14 6.91 -2.72
C GLU A 339 4.10 8.02 -2.91
N ASP A 340 2.82 7.65 -2.87
CA ASP A 340 1.74 8.64 -2.91
C ASP A 340 1.79 9.53 -1.65
N ASP A 341 1.84 10.85 -1.84
CA ASP A 341 1.68 11.87 -0.78
C ASP A 341 0.35 11.69 -0.01
N GLY A 342 -0.63 10.96 -0.55
CA GLY A 342 -1.83 10.48 0.14
C GLY A 342 -1.56 9.42 1.22
N LEU A 343 -0.46 8.67 1.15
CA LEU A 343 -0.03 7.67 2.14
C LEU A 343 0.97 8.23 3.14
N VAL A 344 1.93 9.05 2.71
CA VAL A 344 3.01 9.55 3.57
C VAL A 344 2.56 10.75 4.43
N ALA A 345 1.83 11.71 3.86
CA ALA A 345 1.47 12.95 4.57
C ALA A 345 0.54 12.75 5.79
N PRO A 346 -0.46 11.84 5.79
CA PRO A 346 -1.29 11.60 6.97
C PRO A 346 -0.49 11.09 8.17
N LEU A 347 0.57 10.32 7.95
CA LEU A 347 1.42 9.75 9.00
C LEU A 347 2.32 10.81 9.69
N GLN A 348 2.42 12.03 9.13
CA GLN A 348 3.16 13.16 9.73
C GLN A 348 2.32 14.00 10.71
N LEU A 349 1.05 13.61 10.92
CA LEU A 349 0.11 14.30 11.80
C LEU A 349 0.54 14.17 13.27
N HIS A 350 0.34 15.22 14.06
CA HIS A 350 0.58 15.21 15.50
C HIS A 350 -0.55 15.99 16.19
N VAL A 351 -1.67 15.32 16.46
CA VAL A 351 -2.90 15.93 16.99
C VAL A 351 -3.55 14.98 17.99
N CYS A 352 -3.77 15.45 19.21
CA CYS A 352 -4.47 14.71 20.26
C CYS A 352 -5.86 15.29 20.49
N PHE A 353 -6.85 14.41 20.69
CA PHE A 353 -8.24 14.81 20.97
C PHE A 353 -8.75 14.25 22.30
N ASN A 354 -9.50 15.05 23.04
CA ASN A 354 -10.35 14.58 24.12
C ASN A 354 -11.68 14.08 23.53
N THR A 355 -12.02 12.86 23.91
CA THR A 355 -13.15 12.06 23.45
C THR A 355 -14.14 11.74 24.57
N ASP A 356 -13.84 12.08 25.83
CA ASP A 356 -14.67 11.65 26.97
C ASP A 356 -16.04 12.35 26.95
N ASP A 357 -16.10 13.63 26.58
CA ASP A 357 -17.34 14.42 26.37
C ASP A 357 -17.91 14.35 24.92
N ALA A 358 -17.35 13.52 24.05
CA ALA A 358 -17.72 13.50 22.62
C ALA A 358 -19.10 12.86 22.38
N LEU A 359 -19.84 13.36 21.38
CA LEU A 359 -21.20 12.88 21.09
C LEU A 359 -21.24 11.37 20.73
N MET A 360 -20.15 10.82 20.19
CA MET A 360 -20.04 9.40 19.86
C MET A 360 -20.25 8.47 21.07
N ASN A 361 -19.81 8.86 22.28
CA ASN A 361 -19.98 8.05 23.50
C ASN A 361 -21.41 8.12 24.06
N GLN A 362 -22.23 9.06 23.57
CA GLN A 362 -23.66 9.14 23.89
C GLN A 362 -24.50 8.34 22.89
N LEU A 363 -24.01 8.18 21.65
CA LEU A 363 -24.67 7.44 20.57
C LEU A 363 -24.37 5.94 20.57
N VAL A 364 -23.20 5.53 21.04
CA VAL A 364 -22.72 4.14 21.06
C VAL A 364 -22.38 3.77 22.49
N GLY A 365 -23.02 2.72 23.01
CA GLY A 365 -22.74 2.22 24.37
C GLY A 365 -21.33 1.61 24.48
N PRO A 366 -20.73 1.59 25.69
CA PRO A 366 -19.37 1.07 25.88
C PRO A 366 -19.21 -0.37 25.38
N ASP A 367 -20.20 -1.22 25.61
CA ASP A 367 -20.21 -2.64 25.23
C ASP A 367 -20.38 -2.89 23.72
N GLU A 368 -20.71 -1.88 22.92
CA GLU A 368 -20.90 -2.01 21.47
C GLU A 368 -19.62 -1.74 20.67
N TRP A 369 -18.66 -1.00 21.25
CA TRP A 369 -17.39 -0.73 20.59
C TRP A 369 -16.53 -2.00 20.48
N ARG A 370 -15.91 -2.20 19.31
CA ARG A 370 -15.03 -3.36 19.08
C ARG A 370 -13.58 -3.05 19.40
N HIS A 371 -13.08 -1.87 19.00
CA HIS A 371 -11.64 -1.54 19.10
C HIS A 371 -11.36 -0.18 19.76
N TYR A 372 -12.39 0.60 20.11
CA TYR A 372 -12.27 1.95 20.68
C TYR A 372 -11.30 2.09 21.88
N GLU A 373 -11.31 1.13 22.82
CA GLU A 373 -10.54 1.24 24.07
C GLU A 373 -9.06 0.90 23.93
N THR A 374 -8.74 -0.08 23.08
CA THR A 374 -7.41 -0.69 22.91
C THR A 374 -6.74 -0.31 21.57
N GLY A 375 -7.51 0.25 20.64
CA GLY A 375 -7.07 0.79 19.37
C GLY A 375 -6.50 -0.25 18.40
N LEU A 376 -5.75 0.24 17.42
CA LEU A 376 -5.02 -0.57 16.45
C LEU A 376 -3.99 -1.50 17.12
N LEU A 377 -3.20 -0.98 18.06
CA LEU A 377 -2.10 -1.72 18.68
C LEU A 377 -2.58 -2.92 19.52
N GLY A 378 -3.66 -2.76 20.28
CA GLY A 378 -4.17 -3.86 21.12
C GLY A 378 -4.89 -4.97 20.34
N ASN A 379 -5.32 -4.71 19.11
CA ASN A 379 -6.04 -5.68 18.26
C ASN A 379 -5.26 -6.02 16.98
N LEU A 380 -3.94 -5.82 16.98
CA LEU A 380 -3.15 -5.78 15.75
C LEU A 380 -3.13 -7.12 14.99
N GLU A 381 -3.24 -8.26 15.69
CA GLU A 381 -3.33 -9.59 15.05
C GLU A 381 -4.59 -9.76 14.18
N PHE A 382 -5.70 -9.15 14.61
CA PHE A 382 -6.93 -9.09 13.82
C PHE A 382 -6.73 -8.20 12.59
N PHE A 383 -6.20 -6.98 12.75
CA PHE A 383 -5.98 -6.07 11.63
C PHE A 383 -4.93 -6.55 10.61
N VAL A 384 -3.91 -7.29 11.04
CA VAL A 384 -2.99 -7.99 10.13
C VAL A 384 -3.73 -9.04 9.32
N SER A 385 -4.62 -9.82 9.95
CA SER A 385 -5.40 -10.85 9.25
C SER A 385 -6.40 -10.23 8.26
N ASP A 386 -7.11 -9.18 8.69
CA ASP A 386 -8.02 -8.38 7.86
C ASP A 386 -7.31 -7.73 6.66
N PHE A 387 -6.10 -7.17 6.86
CA PHE A 387 -5.29 -6.64 5.75
C PHE A 387 -4.90 -7.72 4.73
N ILE A 388 -4.43 -8.89 5.20
CA ILE A 388 -4.09 -10.04 4.34
C ILE A 388 -5.30 -10.50 3.53
N GLU A 389 -6.47 -10.59 4.17
CA GLU A 389 -7.71 -11.02 3.54
C GLU A 389 -8.32 -10.00 2.57
N ALA A 390 -8.19 -8.71 2.88
CA ALA A 390 -8.71 -7.61 2.08
C ALA A 390 -7.86 -7.35 0.83
N MET A 391 -6.56 -7.62 0.91
CA MET A 391 -5.60 -7.49 -0.19
C MET A 391 -5.38 -8.79 -0.99
N ASP A 392 -6.10 -9.89 -0.67
CA ASP A 392 -6.01 -11.22 -1.31
C ASP A 392 -4.56 -11.78 -1.32
N LEU A 393 -3.81 -11.50 -0.24
CA LEU A 393 -2.41 -11.91 -0.07
C LEU A 393 -2.34 -13.41 0.25
N ARG A 394 -2.15 -14.21 -0.78
CA ARG A 394 -2.09 -15.67 -0.71
C ARG A 394 -0.63 -16.17 -0.72
N PRO A 395 0.00 -16.46 0.44
CA PRO A 395 1.34 -17.05 0.47
C PRO A 395 1.41 -18.36 -0.30
N LEU A 396 2.29 -18.41 -1.30
CA LEU A 396 2.54 -19.62 -2.08
C LEU A 396 3.55 -20.52 -1.36
N LYS A 397 3.03 -21.48 -0.60
CA LYS A 397 3.82 -22.49 0.11
C LYS A 397 3.87 -23.75 -0.74
N THR A 398 4.93 -23.89 -1.52
CA THR A 398 5.05 -24.91 -2.58
C THR A 398 6.13 -25.93 -2.24
N VAL A 399 5.81 -27.22 -2.35
CA VAL A 399 6.78 -28.32 -2.30
C VAL A 399 6.93 -28.91 -3.69
N VAL A 400 8.17 -29.07 -4.16
CA VAL A 400 8.47 -29.72 -5.46
C VAL A 400 9.21 -31.04 -5.20
N LEU A 401 8.50 -32.15 -5.44
CA LEU A 401 9.02 -33.51 -5.32
C LEU A 401 9.31 -34.08 -6.71
N GLY A 402 10.12 -35.14 -6.76
CA GLY A 402 10.45 -35.85 -8.00
C GLY A 402 11.77 -36.61 -7.91
N PRO A 403 12.05 -37.56 -8.81
CA PRO A 403 13.25 -38.38 -8.78
C PRO A 403 14.53 -37.56 -9.11
N PRO A 404 15.74 -38.14 -8.93
CA PRO A 404 16.97 -37.52 -9.42
C PRO A 404 16.89 -37.23 -10.93
N ARG A 405 17.50 -36.12 -11.38
CA ARG A 405 17.50 -35.61 -12.78
C ARG A 405 16.14 -35.27 -13.43
N ALA A 406 15.00 -35.40 -12.72
CA ALA A 406 13.69 -34.96 -13.23
C ALA A 406 13.58 -33.45 -13.50
N GLY A 407 14.50 -32.64 -12.94
CA GLY A 407 14.51 -31.19 -13.12
C GLY A 407 13.85 -30.40 -12.00
N LYS A 408 13.46 -31.04 -10.89
CA LYS A 408 12.90 -30.37 -9.69
C LYS A 408 13.63 -29.09 -9.30
N THR A 409 14.96 -29.13 -9.11
CA THR A 409 15.79 -27.96 -8.77
C THR A 409 15.69 -26.81 -9.77
N LEU A 410 15.54 -27.10 -11.06
CA LEU A 410 15.35 -26.09 -12.10
C LEU A 410 13.94 -25.48 -12.01
N LEU A 411 12.91 -26.32 -11.85
CA LEU A 411 11.53 -25.88 -11.63
C LEU A 411 11.42 -25.05 -10.35
N SER A 412 11.91 -25.55 -9.21
CA SER A 412 11.95 -24.86 -7.91
C SER A 412 12.60 -23.49 -8.00
N ARG A 413 13.76 -23.39 -8.67
CA ARG A 413 14.47 -22.11 -8.88
C ARG A 413 13.74 -21.19 -9.88
N LYS A 414 13.03 -21.73 -10.87
CA LYS A 414 12.18 -20.95 -11.78
C LYS A 414 10.96 -20.40 -11.04
N LEU A 415 10.21 -21.23 -10.33
CA LEU A 415 9.06 -20.81 -9.52
C LEU A 415 9.44 -19.75 -8.47
N ALA A 416 10.55 -19.94 -7.77
CA ALA A 416 11.08 -18.96 -6.81
C ALA A 416 11.35 -17.59 -7.47
N LYS A 417 11.88 -17.55 -8.69
CA LYS A 417 12.10 -16.30 -9.45
C LYS A 417 10.81 -15.73 -10.05
N ASP A 418 9.91 -16.59 -10.50
CA ASP A 418 8.71 -16.21 -11.23
C ASP A 418 7.63 -15.62 -10.28
N TYR A 419 7.61 -16.06 -9.02
CA TYR A 419 6.69 -15.60 -7.97
C TYR A 419 7.37 -14.82 -6.82
N TYR A 420 8.67 -14.49 -6.94
CA TYR A 420 9.46 -13.77 -5.93
C TYR A 420 9.47 -14.44 -4.54
N LEU A 421 9.58 -15.77 -4.52
CA LEU A 421 9.55 -16.58 -3.29
C LEU A 421 10.96 -16.98 -2.84
N PRO A 422 11.19 -17.12 -1.52
CA PRO A 422 12.37 -17.80 -0.99
C PRO A 422 12.53 -19.21 -1.57
N TYR A 423 13.65 -19.44 -2.26
CA TYR A 423 14.10 -20.77 -2.66
C TYR A 423 14.74 -21.47 -1.45
N ILE A 424 14.25 -22.66 -1.10
CA ILE A 424 14.74 -23.43 0.05
C ILE A 424 15.24 -24.79 -0.41
N SER A 425 16.55 -25.01 -0.28
CA SER A 425 17.20 -26.32 -0.39
C SER A 425 18.08 -26.55 0.85
N LEU A 426 18.40 -27.82 1.17
CA LEU A 426 19.23 -28.14 2.34
C LEU A 426 20.56 -27.36 2.34
N GLN A 427 21.22 -27.27 1.19
CA GLN A 427 22.43 -26.45 1.00
C GLN A 427 22.18 -24.98 1.36
N SER A 428 21.15 -24.37 0.76
CA SER A 428 20.85 -22.94 0.96
C SER A 428 20.54 -22.61 2.42
N VAL A 429 19.91 -23.51 3.17
CA VAL A 429 19.64 -23.26 4.60
C VAL A 429 20.91 -23.47 5.44
N VAL A 430 21.73 -24.48 5.14
CA VAL A 430 23.02 -24.68 5.85
C VAL A 430 23.98 -23.52 5.62
N ASP A 431 24.04 -22.96 4.41
CA ASP A 431 24.86 -21.79 4.10
C ASP A 431 24.37 -20.50 4.78
N GLU A 432 23.07 -20.37 5.02
CA GLU A 432 22.46 -19.24 5.76
C GLU A 432 22.61 -19.39 7.28
N VAL A 433 22.55 -20.62 7.80
CA VAL A 433 22.81 -20.93 9.22
C VAL A 433 24.29 -20.75 9.56
N LEU A 434 25.20 -21.11 8.64
CA LEU A 434 26.65 -20.99 8.75
C LEU A 434 27.26 -20.23 7.56
N PRO A 435 27.10 -18.88 7.53
CA PRO A 435 27.75 -18.06 6.52
C PRO A 435 29.26 -18.29 6.51
N PRO A 436 29.91 -18.25 5.33
CA PRO A 436 31.36 -18.38 5.26
C PRO A 436 32.04 -17.24 6.04
N PRO A 437 33.20 -17.49 6.68
CA PRO A 437 33.99 -16.43 7.31
C PRO A 437 34.57 -15.51 6.22
N ALA A 438 33.82 -14.48 5.85
CA ALA A 438 34.23 -13.46 4.90
C ALA A 438 34.95 -12.30 5.63
N CYS A 439 36.00 -11.80 4.99
CA CYS A 439 36.86 -10.72 5.47
C CYS A 439 36.10 -9.42 5.82
N ASP A 440 36.75 -8.58 6.61
CA ASP A 440 36.31 -7.28 7.14
C ASP A 440 35.58 -6.36 6.13
N ALA A 441 34.29 -6.61 5.92
CA ALA A 441 33.39 -5.74 5.18
C ALA A 441 32.69 -4.78 6.17
N GLN A 442 33.45 -3.78 6.62
CA GLN A 442 32.98 -2.55 7.27
C GLN A 442 31.77 -2.72 8.20
N GLN A 443 32.03 -3.19 9.41
CA GLN A 443 31.20 -2.79 10.54
C GLN A 443 31.24 -1.25 10.62
N GLN A 444 30.15 -0.58 10.29
CA GLN A 444 29.95 0.79 10.72
C GLN A 444 29.80 0.76 12.24
N GLU A 445 30.88 1.06 12.94
CA GLU A 445 30.84 1.43 14.36
C GLU A 445 30.01 2.71 14.52
N SER A 446 28.70 2.54 14.68
CA SER A 446 27.85 3.59 15.25
C SER A 446 28.28 3.81 16.69
N THR A 447 28.98 4.91 16.94
CA THR A 447 29.36 5.33 18.29
C THR A 447 28.12 5.48 19.16
N PRO A 448 28.16 5.06 20.45
CA PRO A 448 27.01 5.17 21.32
C PRO A 448 26.79 6.65 21.70
N GLY A 449 25.86 7.30 21.00
CA GLY A 449 25.32 8.58 21.42
C GLY A 449 24.43 8.42 22.66
N GLU A 450 24.82 9.01 23.77
CA GLU A 450 24.02 9.05 24.99
C GLU A 450 22.67 9.75 24.72
N GLY A 451 21.55 9.10 25.04
CA GLY A 451 20.21 9.71 24.96
C GLY A 451 19.06 8.81 24.47
N GLY A 452 19.33 7.63 23.92
CA GLY A 452 18.29 6.68 23.50
C GLY A 452 17.79 5.81 24.65
N ALA A 453 16.50 5.83 24.94
CA ALA A 453 15.90 4.95 25.96
C ALA A 453 16.00 3.47 25.53
N ALA A 454 16.64 2.64 26.38
CA ALA A 454 16.84 1.23 26.11
C ALA A 454 15.50 0.47 26.03
N VAL A 455 15.12 0.05 24.83
CA VAL A 455 14.12 -1.00 24.61
C VAL A 455 14.74 -2.32 25.12
N PRO A 456 14.05 -3.11 25.97
CA PRO A 456 14.66 -4.27 26.60
C PRO A 456 14.99 -5.35 25.55
N ALA A 457 16.28 -5.69 25.43
CA ALA A 457 16.83 -6.67 24.49
C ALA A 457 16.54 -8.13 24.89
N SER A 458 15.30 -8.45 25.29
CA SER A 458 14.97 -9.71 25.97
C SER A 458 13.53 -10.22 25.71
N ILE A 459 13.08 -10.27 24.46
CA ILE A 459 11.87 -11.02 24.07
C ILE A 459 12.12 -11.88 22.80
N ASP A 460 13.19 -12.68 22.81
CA ASP A 460 13.41 -13.70 21.78
C ASP A 460 13.81 -15.06 22.36
N PRO A 461 12.84 -15.92 22.74
CA PRO A 461 13.12 -17.32 23.07
C PRO A 461 13.61 -18.14 21.86
N VAL A 462 13.62 -17.57 20.65
CA VAL A 462 14.19 -18.18 19.44
C VAL A 462 15.72 -18.16 19.46
N ASN A 463 16.36 -17.30 20.26
CA ASN A 463 17.81 -17.27 20.33
C ASN A 463 18.39 -18.61 20.84
N ASP A 464 17.70 -19.29 21.78
CA ASP A 464 18.16 -20.57 22.33
C ASP A 464 18.01 -21.74 21.34
N ASP A 465 16.85 -21.88 20.69
CA ASP A 465 16.62 -22.99 19.76
C ASP A 465 17.39 -22.78 18.43
N LEU A 466 17.56 -21.53 17.99
CA LEU A 466 18.46 -21.20 16.88
C LEU A 466 19.93 -21.36 17.27
N ALA A 467 20.33 -21.07 18.50
CA ALA A 467 21.69 -21.35 18.98
C ALA A 467 21.98 -22.84 18.94
N LYS A 468 21.10 -23.69 19.50
CA LYS A 468 21.22 -25.16 19.43
C LYS A 468 21.33 -25.67 18.00
N ALA A 469 20.46 -25.18 17.10
CA ALA A 469 20.51 -25.57 15.69
C ALA A 469 21.82 -25.09 15.01
N ARG A 470 22.29 -23.88 15.30
CA ARG A 470 23.56 -23.34 14.78
C ARG A 470 24.77 -24.11 15.31
N GLU A 471 24.78 -24.48 16.58
CA GLU A 471 25.85 -25.26 17.22
C GLU A 471 25.89 -26.67 16.62
N ALA A 472 24.77 -27.37 16.54
CA ALA A 472 24.70 -28.70 15.93
C ALA A 472 25.15 -28.72 14.46
N VAL A 473 24.78 -27.72 13.66
CA VAL A 473 25.26 -27.60 12.27
C VAL A 473 26.74 -27.17 12.23
N ARG A 474 27.23 -26.39 13.19
CA ARG A 474 28.65 -25.97 13.29
C ARG A 474 29.54 -27.16 13.59
N GLU A 475 29.22 -27.94 14.63
CA GLU A 475 29.94 -29.18 14.97
C GLU A 475 29.98 -30.14 13.77
N TRP A 476 28.88 -30.24 13.02
CA TRP A 476 28.83 -31.04 11.80
C TRP A 476 29.75 -30.50 10.68
N LYS A 477 29.79 -29.18 10.46
CA LYS A 477 30.64 -28.54 9.42
C LYS A 477 32.13 -28.62 9.79
N GLU A 478 32.46 -28.49 11.08
CA GLU A 478 33.81 -28.68 11.63
C GLU A 478 34.27 -30.14 11.56
N ALA A 479 33.34 -31.11 11.65
CA ALA A 479 33.62 -32.53 11.45
C ALA A 479 33.90 -32.93 9.99
N GLY A 480 33.77 -32.02 9.01
CA GLY A 480 34.13 -32.24 7.61
C GLY A 480 33.25 -33.27 6.87
N LYS A 481 32.05 -33.55 7.36
CA LYS A 481 31.15 -34.59 6.85
C LYS A 481 30.38 -34.16 5.61
N SER A 482 29.91 -35.12 4.81
CA SER A 482 29.07 -34.82 3.65
C SER A 482 27.66 -34.37 4.07
N LEU A 483 27.01 -33.52 3.27
CA LEU A 483 25.66 -32.98 3.55
C LEU A 483 24.59 -34.09 3.71
N LYS A 484 24.88 -35.30 3.22
CA LYS A 484 24.07 -36.51 3.34
C LYS A 484 24.12 -37.16 4.74
N GLU A 485 25.07 -36.78 5.58
CA GLU A 485 25.29 -37.35 6.93
C GLU A 485 24.72 -36.47 8.06
N LEU A 486 23.97 -35.41 7.71
CA LEU A 486 23.22 -34.62 8.69
C LEU A 486 22.12 -35.48 9.33
N SER A 487 21.97 -35.41 10.66
CA SER A 487 20.93 -36.18 11.34
C SER A 487 19.53 -35.69 10.94
N GLU A 488 18.57 -36.60 10.80
CA GLU A 488 17.19 -36.25 10.43
C GLU A 488 16.61 -35.16 11.33
N ASN A 489 16.87 -35.24 12.63
CA ASN A 489 16.35 -34.30 13.62
C ASN A 489 16.96 -32.90 13.41
N SER A 490 18.27 -32.81 13.16
CA SER A 490 18.94 -31.55 12.80
C SER A 490 18.37 -30.94 11.52
N ILE A 491 18.05 -31.77 10.52
CA ILE A 491 17.40 -31.30 9.28
C ILE A 491 15.99 -30.75 9.57
N VAL A 492 15.20 -31.45 10.40
CA VAL A 492 13.87 -31.01 10.82
C VAL A 492 13.94 -29.67 11.56
N ASP A 493 14.84 -29.51 12.52
CA ASP A 493 14.96 -28.29 13.34
C ASP A 493 15.39 -27.09 12.49
N VAL A 494 16.36 -27.27 11.60
CA VAL A 494 16.85 -26.24 10.68
C VAL A 494 15.78 -25.84 9.64
N LEU A 495 15.03 -26.80 9.09
CA LEU A 495 13.90 -26.52 8.21
C LEU A 495 12.79 -25.80 8.97
N ARG A 496 12.43 -26.26 10.18
CA ARG A 496 11.39 -25.64 11.02
C ARG A 496 11.74 -24.20 11.34
N TRP A 497 12.99 -23.92 11.74
CA TRP A 497 13.47 -22.54 11.94
C TRP A 497 13.26 -21.68 10.70
N LYS A 498 13.70 -22.15 9.53
CA LYS A 498 13.58 -21.39 8.27
C LYS A 498 12.12 -21.16 7.88
N LEU A 499 11.27 -22.19 7.97
CA LEU A 499 9.85 -22.14 7.61
C LEU A 499 9.01 -21.30 8.59
N SER A 500 9.38 -21.26 9.88
CA SER A 500 8.81 -20.34 10.88
C SER A 500 9.27 -18.89 10.70
N GLY A 501 10.27 -18.63 9.86
CA GLY A 501 10.78 -17.29 9.55
C GLY A 501 9.74 -16.42 8.84
N ALA A 502 9.74 -15.12 9.15
CA ALA A 502 8.73 -14.16 8.69
C ALA A 502 8.57 -14.12 7.14
N ALA A 503 9.68 -14.20 6.39
CA ALA A 503 9.64 -14.29 4.92
C ALA A 503 8.87 -15.53 4.43
N CYS A 504 9.19 -16.72 4.95
CA CYS A 504 8.60 -17.98 4.53
C CYS A 504 7.12 -18.10 4.94
N ARG A 505 6.77 -17.50 6.07
CA ARG A 505 5.39 -17.44 6.58
C ARG A 505 4.51 -16.47 5.78
N ASN A 506 4.99 -15.26 5.55
CA ASN A 506 4.22 -14.18 4.92
C ASN A 506 4.16 -14.36 3.41
N GLN A 507 5.30 -14.52 2.74
CA GLN A 507 5.36 -14.55 1.27
C GLN A 507 5.10 -15.96 0.72
N GLY A 508 5.43 -16.99 1.50
CA GLY A 508 5.49 -18.38 1.06
C GLY A 508 6.94 -18.80 0.79
N TYR A 509 7.10 -19.94 0.12
CA TYR A 509 8.41 -20.55 -0.14
C TYR A 509 8.30 -21.61 -1.25
N VAL A 510 9.45 -21.99 -1.82
CA VAL A 510 9.57 -23.17 -2.68
C VAL A 510 10.61 -24.12 -2.10
N LEU A 511 10.15 -25.28 -1.61
CA LEU A 511 11.00 -26.36 -1.10
C LEU A 511 11.44 -27.28 -2.24
N ASP A 512 12.75 -27.41 -2.45
CA ASP A 512 13.33 -28.28 -3.47
C ASP A 512 13.66 -29.68 -2.93
N GLY A 513 12.85 -30.68 -3.29
CA GLY A 513 13.12 -32.10 -3.01
C GLY A 513 13.09 -32.51 -1.54
N LEU A 514 12.41 -31.73 -0.69
CA LEU A 514 12.21 -32.00 0.74
C LEU A 514 10.73 -31.80 1.09
N PRO A 515 10.11 -32.65 1.93
CA PRO A 515 10.68 -33.80 2.63
C PRO A 515 10.93 -35.03 1.73
N VAL A 516 11.80 -35.94 2.17
CA VAL A 516 12.15 -37.19 1.47
C VAL A 516 11.31 -38.38 1.93
N THR A 517 10.84 -38.38 3.18
CA THR A 517 10.04 -39.46 3.78
C THR A 517 8.79 -38.92 4.47
N GLU A 518 7.75 -39.75 4.58
CA GLU A 518 6.53 -39.40 5.32
C GLU A 518 6.84 -39.03 6.78
N ALA A 519 7.73 -39.79 7.45
CA ALA A 519 8.15 -39.51 8.81
C ALA A 519 8.85 -38.14 8.95
N GLN A 520 9.62 -37.70 7.95
CA GLN A 520 10.18 -36.37 7.92
C GLN A 520 9.11 -35.30 7.67
N ALA A 521 8.16 -35.54 6.75
CA ALA A 521 7.02 -34.66 6.51
C ALA A 521 6.20 -34.43 7.79
N MET A 522 5.91 -35.52 8.51
CA MET A 522 5.27 -35.52 9.81
C MET A 522 6.08 -34.70 10.83
N LYS A 523 7.38 -34.95 11.02
CA LYS A 523 8.21 -34.17 11.95
C LYS A 523 8.29 -32.66 11.60
N VAL A 524 8.24 -32.28 10.31
CA VAL A 524 8.34 -30.87 9.88
C VAL A 524 7.00 -30.13 10.00
N PHE A 525 5.90 -30.74 9.53
CA PHE A 525 4.59 -30.07 9.39
C PHE A 525 3.53 -30.54 10.39
N GLU A 526 3.64 -31.76 10.92
CA GLU A 526 2.68 -32.30 11.88
C GLU A 526 3.06 -31.85 13.30
N LEU A 527 2.17 -31.07 13.88
CA LEU A 527 2.40 -30.38 15.13
C LEU A 527 2.43 -31.31 16.34
N LEU A 528 3.18 -30.85 17.34
CA LEU A 528 2.85 -31.02 18.75
C LEU A 528 1.49 -30.37 19.07
N GLY A 529 0.41 -30.92 18.53
CA GLY A 529 -0.92 -30.80 19.11
C GLY A 529 -1.00 -31.68 20.36
N HIS A 530 -1.61 -31.17 21.43
CA HIS A 530 -1.75 -31.81 22.74
C HIS A 530 -0.44 -32.16 23.50
N LYS A 531 -0.11 -31.27 24.44
CA LYS A 531 0.04 -31.68 25.85
C LYS A 531 -1.10 -31.08 26.69
N SER A 532 -2.30 -31.61 26.53
CA SER A 532 -3.32 -31.60 27.59
C SER A 532 -3.02 -32.75 28.57
N GLY A 533 -3.22 -32.53 29.87
CA GLY A 533 -2.57 -33.30 30.94
C GLY A 533 -2.97 -34.78 31.12
N GLY A 534 -2.11 -35.49 31.88
CA GLY A 534 -2.25 -36.88 32.34
C GLY A 534 -1.91 -37.92 31.26
N GLU A 535 -1.27 -39.06 31.51
CA GLU A 535 -0.58 -39.70 32.66
C GLU A 535 0.58 -40.51 32.01
N GLY A 536 1.67 -41.00 32.60
CA GLY A 536 2.10 -41.20 33.98
C GLY A 536 3.06 -42.41 34.01
N GLU A 537 4.37 -42.19 34.17
CA GLU A 537 5.45 -43.19 34.41
C GLU A 537 6.74 -42.38 34.72
N GLY A 538 7.52 -42.58 35.79
CA GLY A 538 7.30 -43.47 36.93
C GLY A 538 8.56 -43.88 37.71
N GLU A 539 9.41 -42.96 38.20
CA GLU A 539 10.57 -43.20 39.11
C GLU A 539 11.14 -41.82 39.57
N GLY A 540 11.54 -41.51 40.81
CA GLY A 540 11.42 -42.17 42.11
C GLY A 540 12.30 -41.49 43.20
N GLY A 541 11.71 -41.02 44.32
CA GLY A 541 12.43 -40.42 45.49
C GLY A 541 12.85 -38.94 45.35
N GLU A 542 12.96 -38.11 46.40
CA GLU A 542 12.69 -38.25 47.84
C GLU A 542 12.12 -36.94 48.46
N GLU A 543 11.62 -37.07 49.69
CA GLU A 543 10.76 -36.20 50.50
C GLU A 543 11.28 -34.79 50.88
N GLY A 544 10.36 -33.88 51.26
CA GLY A 544 10.70 -32.66 52.02
C GLY A 544 9.58 -31.61 52.19
N SER A 545 8.67 -31.81 53.16
CA SER A 545 7.78 -30.83 53.87
C SER A 545 7.33 -29.54 53.12
N GLY A 546 6.05 -29.24 52.92
CA GLY A 546 5.04 -29.08 53.97
C GLY A 546 5.22 -27.72 54.68
N ASP A 547 4.27 -26.78 54.73
CA ASP A 547 2.81 -26.77 54.43
C ASP A 547 2.45 -25.49 53.61
N GLY A 548 1.23 -25.09 53.19
CA GLY A 548 -0.16 -25.38 53.57
C GLY A 548 -0.82 -24.16 54.23
N ASP A 549 -1.42 -23.24 53.44
CA ASP A 549 -2.68 -22.55 53.75
C ASP A 549 -3.09 -21.50 52.70
N ASN A 550 -4.40 -21.28 52.60
CA ASN A 550 -5.06 -20.19 51.86
C ASN A 550 -5.80 -19.31 52.87
N PRO A 551 -5.71 -17.97 52.80
CA PRO A 551 -6.85 -17.17 53.26
C PRO A 551 -7.23 -16.00 52.35
N ALA A 552 -8.52 -15.71 52.39
CA ALA A 552 -9.08 -14.42 51.99
C ALA A 552 -9.15 -13.44 53.19
N ASP A 553 -9.54 -12.20 52.89
CA ASP A 553 -9.94 -11.12 53.82
C ASP A 553 -8.84 -10.47 54.70
N GLY A 554 -8.94 -9.14 54.89
CA GLY A 554 -8.24 -8.45 56.00
C GLY A 554 -7.48 -7.15 55.70
N GLU A 555 -8.22 -6.09 55.39
CA GLU A 555 -7.99 -4.67 55.72
C GLU A 555 -6.58 -4.09 56.10
N SER A 556 -6.30 -2.94 55.49
CA SER A 556 -5.68 -1.73 56.08
C SER A 556 -4.16 -1.71 56.41
N ALA A 557 -3.44 -0.90 55.63
CA ALA A 557 -2.23 -0.21 56.06
C ALA A 557 -2.09 1.14 55.33
N GLU A 558 -2.85 2.16 55.75
CA GLU A 558 -2.54 3.54 55.38
C GLU A 558 -1.27 4.01 56.08
N LYS A 559 -0.30 4.48 55.29
CA LYS A 559 0.69 5.53 55.59
C LYS A 559 1.41 5.85 54.28
N SER A 560 0.92 6.82 53.51
CA SER A 560 1.23 8.24 53.67
C SER A 560 2.67 8.57 53.26
N ASP A 561 2.85 8.77 51.95
CA ASP A 561 3.64 9.90 51.45
C ASP A 561 2.81 10.51 50.32
N ALA A 562 2.23 11.68 50.59
CA ALA A 562 1.66 12.55 49.57
C ALA A 562 2.78 13.42 48.98
N ASP A 563 2.51 13.99 47.81
CA ASP A 563 3.33 14.97 47.06
C ASP A 563 4.22 14.40 45.93
N ASP A 564 3.60 13.86 44.87
CA ASP A 564 3.91 14.30 43.48
C ASP A 564 2.73 14.00 42.51
N GLU A 565 1.55 14.55 42.76
CA GLU A 565 0.44 14.56 41.77
C GLU A 565 0.72 15.56 40.62
N GLY A 566 1.74 15.25 39.82
CA GLY A 566 2.13 15.96 38.60
C GLY A 566 2.52 15.04 37.43
N GLY A 567 2.47 13.71 37.64
CA GLY A 567 2.87 12.69 36.66
C GLY A 567 1.91 12.57 35.47
N SER A 568 2.13 13.39 34.44
CA SER A 568 1.29 13.48 33.23
C SER A 568 0.89 12.12 32.62
N ASP A 569 -0.35 12.08 32.09
CA ASP A 569 -1.04 10.97 31.40
C ASP A 569 -0.14 10.17 30.41
N GLN A 570 0.84 10.85 29.82
CA GLN A 570 1.79 10.32 28.86
C GLN A 570 2.73 9.24 29.44
N ALA A 571 3.04 9.27 30.74
CA ALA A 571 3.89 8.26 31.39
C ALA A 571 3.15 6.92 31.57
N LEU A 572 1.88 6.97 31.99
CA LEU A 572 0.99 5.80 32.07
C LEU A 572 0.73 5.21 30.68
N GLY A 573 0.53 6.08 29.68
CA GLY A 573 0.39 5.69 28.27
C GLY A 573 1.56 4.85 27.74
N LYS A 574 2.80 5.30 27.95
CA LYS A 574 4.01 4.57 27.55
C LYS A 574 4.18 3.22 28.26
N SER A 575 3.69 3.09 29.50
CA SER A 575 3.65 1.81 30.21
C SER A 575 2.65 0.84 29.55
N ARG A 576 1.47 1.33 29.15
CA ARG A 576 0.43 0.55 28.47
C ARG A 576 0.86 0.09 27.07
N SER A 577 1.46 0.94 26.24
CA SER A 577 1.92 0.53 24.90
C SER A 577 3.00 -0.55 24.97
N LYS A 578 3.96 -0.42 25.90
CA LYS A 578 4.99 -1.43 26.17
C LYS A 578 4.41 -2.76 26.64
N ALA A 579 3.37 -2.75 27.49
CA ALA A 579 2.69 -3.96 27.93
C ALA A 579 1.96 -4.68 26.78
N LEU A 580 1.30 -3.94 25.88
CA LEU A 580 0.66 -4.50 24.68
C LEU A 580 1.70 -5.10 23.71
N LEU A 581 2.80 -4.39 23.45
CA LEU A 581 3.89 -4.88 22.60
C LEU A 581 4.50 -6.20 23.11
N ALA A 582 4.60 -6.37 24.44
CA ALA A 582 5.09 -7.60 25.06
C ALA A 582 4.09 -8.78 25.00
N GLN A 583 2.80 -8.52 24.73
CA GLN A 583 1.77 -9.55 24.57
C GLN A 583 1.70 -10.09 23.14
N LEU A 584 2.06 -9.30 22.13
CA LEU A 584 2.04 -9.71 20.73
C LEU A 584 2.95 -10.92 20.49
N ARG A 585 2.40 -11.99 19.90
CA ARG A 585 3.18 -13.17 19.53
C ARG A 585 3.10 -13.40 18.03
N PRO A 586 4.23 -13.44 17.30
CA PRO A 586 4.19 -13.78 15.90
C PRO A 586 3.61 -15.19 15.74
N ARG A 587 2.81 -15.43 14.70
CA ARG A 587 2.45 -16.80 14.29
C ARG A 587 3.76 -17.53 13.93
N ARG A 588 4.30 -18.32 14.86
CA ARG A 588 5.57 -19.08 14.72
C ARG A 588 5.34 -20.55 14.30
N GLN A 589 4.08 -20.95 14.21
CA GLN A 589 3.65 -22.29 13.85
C GLN A 589 3.88 -22.55 12.35
N VAL A 590 4.64 -23.59 12.01
CA VAL A 590 4.79 -24.01 10.61
C VAL A 590 3.44 -24.53 10.12
N GLN A 591 2.90 -23.90 9.09
CA GLN A 591 1.70 -24.36 8.39
C GLN A 591 2.10 -25.36 7.30
N LEU A 592 1.21 -26.30 7.00
CA LEU A 592 1.31 -27.18 5.84
C LEU A 592 1.50 -26.37 4.54
N PRO A 593 2.14 -26.97 3.51
CA PRO A 593 2.19 -26.35 2.19
C PRO A 593 0.80 -26.28 1.58
N ASN A 594 0.54 -25.23 0.80
CA ASN A 594 -0.73 -25.04 0.11
C ASN A 594 -0.73 -25.74 -1.27
N ARG A 595 0.46 -26.07 -1.79
CA ARG A 595 0.68 -26.59 -3.13
C ARG A 595 1.78 -27.65 -3.11
N VAL A 596 1.55 -28.80 -3.73
CA VAL A 596 2.51 -29.90 -3.87
C VAL A 596 2.55 -30.33 -5.33
N VAL A 597 3.74 -30.30 -5.92
CA VAL A 597 3.98 -30.72 -7.30
C VAL A 597 4.92 -31.92 -7.28
N VAL A 598 4.46 -33.05 -7.82
CA VAL A 598 5.25 -34.27 -7.99
C VAL A 598 5.60 -34.41 -9.46
N LEU A 599 6.89 -34.42 -9.78
CA LEU A 599 7.36 -34.75 -11.11
C LEU A 599 7.62 -36.25 -11.18
N ASP A 600 6.87 -36.98 -11.99
CA ASP A 600 7.20 -38.36 -12.37
C ASP A 600 7.84 -38.42 -13.75
N ALA A 601 8.79 -39.32 -13.93
CA ALA A 601 9.50 -39.50 -15.19
C ALA A 601 10.09 -40.91 -15.26
N PRO A 602 9.96 -41.62 -16.40
CA PRO A 602 10.42 -42.99 -16.52
C PRO A 602 11.94 -43.07 -16.41
N ARG A 603 12.42 -43.99 -15.57
CA ARG A 603 13.84 -44.31 -15.33
C ARG A 603 14.76 -44.22 -16.57
N PRO A 604 14.46 -44.80 -17.75
CA PRO A 604 15.34 -44.70 -18.92
C PRO A 604 15.57 -43.26 -19.42
N VAL A 605 14.61 -42.35 -19.28
CA VAL A 605 14.77 -40.93 -19.63
C VAL A 605 15.68 -40.23 -18.61
N LEU A 606 15.55 -40.57 -17.33
CA LEU A 606 16.40 -40.03 -16.26
C LEU A 606 17.85 -40.53 -16.37
N GLU A 607 18.05 -41.82 -16.66
CA GLU A 607 19.37 -42.42 -16.89
C GLU A 607 20.08 -41.79 -18.10
N LYS A 608 19.37 -41.66 -19.23
CA LYS A 608 19.91 -40.97 -20.43
C LYS A 608 20.33 -39.54 -20.11
N ARG A 609 19.57 -38.82 -19.27
CA ARG A 609 19.90 -37.47 -18.81
C ARG A 609 21.03 -37.46 -17.76
N ALA A 610 21.25 -38.52 -16.99
CA ALA A 610 22.40 -38.66 -16.11
C ALA A 610 23.69 -38.90 -16.92
N GLN A 611 23.63 -39.80 -17.92
CA GLN A 611 24.75 -40.14 -18.82
C GLN A 611 25.23 -38.98 -19.71
N GLN A 612 24.45 -37.91 -19.85
CA GLN A 612 24.82 -36.68 -20.56
C GLN A 612 25.67 -35.70 -19.72
N LEU A 613 25.95 -36.00 -18.45
CA LEU A 613 26.82 -35.19 -17.60
C LEU A 613 28.31 -35.41 -17.92
N SER A 614 29.13 -34.40 -17.61
CA SER A 614 30.56 -34.62 -17.41
C SER A 614 30.79 -35.44 -16.13
N GLU A 615 31.95 -36.07 -16.00
CA GLU A 615 32.34 -36.83 -14.81
C GLU A 615 32.38 -35.92 -13.56
N GLU A 616 32.97 -34.73 -13.69
CA GLU A 616 33.05 -33.70 -12.65
C GLU A 616 31.64 -33.25 -12.20
N ASP A 617 30.72 -32.97 -13.14
CA ASP A 617 29.34 -32.61 -12.81
C ASP A 617 28.57 -33.77 -12.17
N ALA A 618 28.81 -35.01 -12.60
CA ALA A 618 28.16 -36.19 -12.06
C ALA A 618 28.56 -36.45 -10.60
N GLU A 619 29.84 -36.28 -10.26
CA GLU A 619 30.31 -36.35 -8.88
C GLU A 619 29.76 -35.19 -8.04
N ALA A 620 29.90 -33.94 -8.50
CA ALA A 620 29.46 -32.74 -7.78
C ALA A 620 27.94 -32.73 -7.49
N SER A 621 27.14 -33.27 -8.42
CA SER A 621 25.68 -33.41 -8.26
C SER A 621 25.22 -34.75 -7.66
N GLY A 622 26.18 -35.61 -7.28
CA GLY A 622 25.95 -36.93 -6.67
C GLY A 622 25.22 -37.92 -7.58
N ASN A 623 25.25 -37.72 -8.90
CA ASN A 623 24.58 -38.53 -9.92
C ASN A 623 25.50 -39.62 -10.52
N THR A 624 26.45 -40.13 -9.73
CA THR A 624 27.15 -41.38 -10.06
C THR A 624 26.16 -42.54 -10.11
N GLN A 625 26.45 -43.61 -10.86
CA GLN A 625 25.50 -44.71 -11.12
C GLN A 625 24.87 -45.26 -9.83
N THR A 626 25.67 -45.60 -8.83
CA THR A 626 25.21 -46.13 -7.54
C THR A 626 24.34 -45.12 -6.77
N ALA A 627 24.81 -43.88 -6.63
CA ALA A 627 24.08 -42.83 -5.90
C ALA A 627 22.85 -42.30 -6.65
N PHE A 628 22.74 -42.54 -7.96
CA PHE A 628 21.50 -42.35 -8.73
C PHE A 628 20.51 -43.48 -8.45
N ASP A 629 20.95 -44.74 -8.54
CA ASP A 629 20.12 -45.92 -8.32
C ASP A 629 19.54 -45.96 -6.90
N GLU A 630 20.34 -45.66 -5.88
CA GLU A 630 19.90 -45.56 -4.47
C GLU A 630 18.81 -44.50 -4.28
N ARG A 631 19.05 -43.26 -4.74
CA ARG A 631 18.08 -42.15 -4.58
C ARG A 631 16.82 -42.32 -5.43
N HIS A 632 16.91 -43.01 -6.57
CA HIS A 632 15.73 -43.37 -7.35
C HIS A 632 14.90 -44.41 -6.60
N ALA A 633 15.53 -45.45 -6.02
CA ALA A 633 14.82 -46.47 -5.25
C ALA A 633 14.16 -45.89 -3.98
N GLU A 634 14.88 -45.03 -3.25
CA GLU A 634 14.37 -44.32 -2.07
C GLU A 634 13.14 -43.46 -2.42
N PHE A 635 13.23 -42.63 -3.46
CA PHE A 635 12.11 -41.80 -3.92
C PHE A 635 10.90 -42.65 -4.35
N SER A 636 11.12 -43.68 -5.18
CA SER A 636 10.05 -44.56 -5.66
C SER A 636 9.34 -45.32 -4.53
N ALA A 637 10.01 -45.58 -3.41
CA ALA A 637 9.42 -46.24 -2.24
C ALA A 637 8.62 -45.29 -1.32
N GLN A 638 8.82 -43.98 -1.42
CA GLN A 638 8.24 -42.97 -0.51
C GLN A 638 7.20 -42.06 -1.17
N VAL A 639 7.19 -41.94 -2.51
CA VAL A 639 6.34 -40.96 -3.21
C VAL A 639 4.84 -41.15 -2.98
N GLU A 640 4.32 -42.38 -3.03
CA GLU A 640 2.89 -42.66 -2.78
C GLU A 640 2.48 -42.31 -1.33
N ALA A 641 3.33 -42.63 -0.35
CA ALA A 641 3.10 -42.30 1.05
C ALA A 641 3.12 -40.78 1.30
N LEU A 642 4.05 -40.07 0.66
CA LEU A 642 4.12 -38.60 0.70
C LEU A 642 2.92 -37.93 0.05
N ALA A 643 2.47 -38.39 -1.12
CA ALA A 643 1.26 -37.87 -1.76
C ALA A 643 0.04 -38.08 -0.85
N THR A 644 -0.17 -39.31 -0.37
CA THR A 644 -1.26 -39.67 0.57
C THR A 644 -1.23 -38.82 1.85
N PHE A 645 -0.04 -38.49 2.37
CA PHE A 645 0.13 -37.64 3.57
C PHE A 645 -0.43 -36.22 3.36
N PHE A 646 -0.21 -35.62 2.18
CA PHE A 646 -0.68 -34.27 1.86
C PHE A 646 -2.16 -34.24 1.44
N GLU A 647 -2.65 -35.28 0.75
CA GLU A 647 -4.06 -35.42 0.37
C GLU A 647 -4.99 -35.70 1.57
N ARG A 648 -4.45 -36.23 2.66
CA ARG A 648 -5.24 -36.61 3.83
C ARG A 648 -5.92 -35.40 4.50
N LYS A 649 -7.25 -35.34 4.41
CA LYS A 649 -8.11 -34.38 5.13
C LYS A 649 -7.87 -34.45 6.65
N ARG A 650 -7.62 -33.30 7.29
CA ARG A 650 -7.27 -33.17 8.71
C ARG A 650 -8.19 -32.17 9.42
N GLY A 651 -9.18 -32.67 10.17
CA GLY A 651 -10.04 -31.86 11.04
C GLY A 651 -11.51 -32.31 11.06
N GLU A 652 -12.18 -32.11 12.21
CA GLU A 652 -13.64 -32.33 12.34
C GLU A 652 -14.47 -31.16 11.78
N SER A 653 -13.83 -30.00 11.54
CA SER A 653 -14.43 -28.85 10.88
C SER A 653 -14.65 -29.13 9.40
N GLN A 654 -15.88 -28.92 8.91
CA GLN A 654 -16.33 -29.35 7.58
C GLN A 654 -15.69 -28.62 6.38
N SER A 655 -14.70 -27.74 6.60
CA SER A 655 -14.26 -26.70 5.65
C SER A 655 -12.79 -26.74 5.22
N GLU A 656 -11.99 -27.70 5.68
CA GLU A 656 -10.62 -27.92 5.18
C GLU A 656 -10.59 -29.18 4.32
N ASP A 657 -10.57 -29.02 3.00
CA ASP A 657 -10.30 -30.12 2.08
C ASP A 657 -8.80 -30.44 2.02
N GLY A 658 -8.46 -31.68 1.67
CA GLY A 658 -7.06 -32.12 1.54
C GLY A 658 -6.32 -31.34 0.45
N ILE A 659 -4.98 -31.34 0.50
CA ILE A 659 -4.17 -30.66 -0.51
C ILE A 659 -4.23 -31.47 -1.80
N GLU A 660 -4.80 -30.88 -2.86
CA GLU A 660 -4.75 -31.44 -4.22
C GLU A 660 -3.28 -31.54 -4.65
N VAL A 661 -2.77 -32.75 -4.94
CA VAL A 661 -1.38 -32.97 -5.39
C VAL A 661 -1.33 -32.96 -6.92
N LEU A 662 -0.46 -32.13 -7.51
CA LEU A 662 -0.26 -32.10 -8.96
C LEU A 662 0.82 -33.10 -9.39
N GLU A 663 0.41 -34.23 -9.96
CA GLU A 663 1.31 -35.23 -10.54
C GLU A 663 1.52 -35.02 -12.04
N LEU A 664 2.76 -34.72 -12.45
CA LEU A 664 3.14 -34.49 -13.83
C LEU A 664 3.97 -35.65 -14.37
N HIS A 665 3.38 -36.41 -15.29
CA HIS A 665 3.98 -37.58 -15.93
C HIS A 665 4.77 -37.16 -17.19
N LEU A 666 6.10 -37.17 -17.09
CA LEU A 666 7.00 -36.63 -18.11
C LEU A 666 7.66 -37.76 -18.92
N GLU A 667 6.85 -38.42 -19.75
CA GLU A 667 7.23 -39.64 -20.49
C GLU A 667 8.34 -39.45 -21.54
N SER A 668 8.55 -38.24 -22.05
CA SER A 668 9.46 -37.94 -23.16
C SER A 668 10.35 -36.72 -22.89
N GLU A 669 11.47 -36.59 -23.62
CA GLU A 669 12.34 -35.39 -23.52
C GLU A 669 11.63 -34.10 -23.96
N ASP A 670 10.65 -34.20 -24.86
CA ASP A 670 9.88 -33.05 -25.34
C ASP A 670 8.83 -32.59 -24.33
N ALA A 671 8.34 -33.47 -23.45
CA ALA A 671 7.43 -33.09 -22.35
C ALA A 671 8.07 -32.09 -21.36
N PHE A 672 9.41 -32.05 -21.26
CA PHE A 672 10.14 -31.05 -20.46
C PHE A 672 10.30 -29.69 -21.19
N ARG A 673 9.97 -29.63 -22.48
CA ARG A 673 10.07 -28.42 -23.33
C ARG A 673 8.71 -27.85 -23.68
N ASP A 674 7.67 -28.69 -23.71
CA ASP A 674 6.30 -28.26 -23.91
C ASP A 674 5.90 -27.26 -22.82
N THR A 675 5.43 -26.10 -23.25
CA THR A 675 5.07 -25.01 -22.34
C THR A 675 3.68 -25.24 -21.76
N GLU A 676 2.76 -25.84 -22.54
CA GLU A 676 1.37 -26.04 -22.14
C GLU A 676 1.28 -27.14 -21.05
N HIS A 677 1.86 -28.32 -21.33
CA HIS A 677 1.77 -29.48 -20.43
C HIS A 677 2.64 -29.37 -19.17
N PHE A 678 3.74 -28.63 -19.19
CA PHE A 678 4.67 -28.54 -18.05
C PHE A 678 4.66 -27.19 -17.33
N HIS A 679 4.64 -26.06 -18.04
CA HIS A 679 4.69 -24.74 -17.41
C HIS A 679 3.31 -24.17 -17.11
N ASP A 680 2.39 -24.21 -18.07
CA ASP A 680 1.05 -23.64 -17.89
C ASP A 680 0.18 -24.53 -16.98
N ALA A 681 0.36 -25.86 -16.98
CA ALA A 681 -0.25 -26.76 -16.00
C ALA A 681 0.16 -26.42 -14.54
N VAL A 682 1.47 -26.29 -14.26
CA VAL A 682 1.96 -25.88 -12.94
C VAL A 682 1.44 -24.49 -12.58
N LYS A 683 1.47 -23.55 -13.52
CA LYS A 683 0.96 -22.18 -13.31
C LYS A 683 -0.52 -22.16 -12.95
N ALA A 684 -1.36 -22.83 -13.73
CA ALA A 684 -2.81 -22.87 -13.52
C ALA A 684 -3.16 -23.48 -12.15
N TYR A 685 -2.45 -24.55 -11.76
CA TYR A 685 -2.56 -25.14 -10.43
C TYR A 685 -2.14 -24.15 -9.33
N LEU A 686 -0.96 -23.50 -9.42
CA LEU A 686 -0.51 -22.55 -8.39
C LEU A 686 -1.45 -21.34 -8.21
N GLU A 687 -2.09 -20.86 -9.28
CA GLU A 687 -2.85 -19.60 -9.28
C GLU A 687 -4.34 -19.77 -8.83
N GLN A 688 -4.86 -21.00 -8.85
CA GLN A 688 -6.21 -21.38 -8.43
C GLN A 688 -6.51 -21.00 -6.95
N GLY A 689 -7.79 -20.75 -6.63
CA GLY A 689 -8.28 -20.55 -5.24
C GLY A 689 -8.30 -19.11 -4.71
N GLY A 690 -8.32 -18.09 -5.59
CA GLY A 690 -8.43 -16.69 -5.19
C GLY A 690 -9.87 -16.19 -5.01
N LYS A 691 -10.07 -15.19 -4.14
CA LYS A 691 -11.31 -14.38 -4.12
C LYS A 691 -11.45 -13.57 -5.42
N THR A 692 -10.32 -13.26 -6.06
CA THR A 692 -10.23 -12.56 -7.34
C THR A 692 -9.68 -13.47 -8.44
N ALA A 693 -9.96 -13.14 -9.71
CA ALA A 693 -9.36 -13.80 -10.88
C ALA A 693 -7.90 -13.37 -11.14
N LYS A 694 -7.23 -12.76 -10.16
CA LYS A 694 -5.82 -12.38 -10.24
C LYS A 694 -4.92 -13.53 -9.74
N PRO A 695 -3.68 -13.63 -10.24
CA PRO A 695 -2.68 -14.50 -9.63
C PRO A 695 -2.41 -14.08 -8.16
N PRO A 696 -1.91 -14.99 -7.31
CA PRO A 696 -1.47 -14.66 -5.96
C PRO A 696 -0.27 -13.72 -6.02
N CYS A 697 -0.43 -12.50 -5.52
CA CYS A 697 0.57 -11.43 -5.61
C CYS A 697 0.97 -10.92 -4.22
N ASN A 698 2.23 -11.10 -3.84
CA ASN A 698 2.81 -10.54 -2.62
C ASN A 698 3.25 -9.07 -2.80
N PHE A 699 2.39 -8.21 -3.34
CA PHE A 699 2.69 -6.84 -3.79
C PHE A 699 3.77 -6.68 -4.88
N HIS A 700 4.52 -7.73 -5.22
CA HIS A 700 5.42 -7.70 -6.37
C HIS A 700 4.63 -7.49 -7.67
N PRO A 701 5.04 -6.53 -8.52
CA PRO A 701 4.43 -6.34 -9.84
C PRO A 701 4.44 -7.65 -10.64
N THR A 702 3.31 -8.01 -11.22
CA THR A 702 3.21 -9.20 -12.09
C THR A 702 4.12 -9.06 -13.30
N ARG A 703 4.49 -10.17 -13.93
CA ARG A 703 5.29 -10.15 -15.18
C ARG A 703 4.64 -9.37 -16.32
N ASP A 704 3.32 -9.23 -16.33
CA ASP A 704 2.61 -8.40 -17.30
C ASP A 704 2.68 -6.92 -16.91
N GLU A 705 2.49 -6.57 -15.64
CA GLU A 705 2.69 -5.20 -15.12
C GLU A 705 4.14 -4.73 -15.26
N ILE A 706 5.15 -5.59 -15.04
CA ILE A 706 6.57 -5.26 -15.28
C ILE A 706 6.81 -4.99 -16.76
N ARG A 707 6.26 -5.82 -17.66
CA ARG A 707 6.40 -5.58 -19.12
C ARG A 707 5.64 -4.34 -19.57
N GLN A 708 4.52 -4.00 -18.94
CA GLN A 708 3.81 -2.74 -19.19
C GLN A 708 4.63 -1.54 -18.67
N MET A 709 5.10 -1.58 -17.43
CA MET A 709 5.93 -0.55 -16.80
C MET A 709 7.24 -0.32 -17.55
N GLN A 710 7.89 -1.38 -18.06
CA GLN A 710 9.06 -1.28 -18.94
C GLN A 710 8.73 -0.56 -20.24
N ARG A 711 7.63 -0.93 -20.91
CA ARG A 711 7.16 -0.24 -22.13
C ARG A 711 6.76 1.21 -21.87
N GLU A 712 6.14 1.51 -20.74
CA GLU A 712 5.78 2.87 -20.33
C GLU A 712 7.02 3.70 -20.00
N LEU A 713 8.01 3.13 -19.33
CA LEU A 713 9.29 3.78 -19.05
C LEU A 713 10.07 4.04 -20.34
N GLU A 714 10.12 3.06 -21.26
CA GLU A 714 10.70 3.22 -22.60
C GLU A 714 9.96 4.29 -23.40
N ALA A 715 8.62 4.30 -23.38
CA ALA A 715 7.81 5.32 -24.04
C ALA A 715 8.05 6.72 -23.45
N LYS A 716 8.07 6.87 -22.12
CA LYS A 716 8.41 8.14 -21.44
C LYS A 716 9.81 8.60 -21.80
N ARG A 717 10.81 7.72 -21.79
CA ARG A 717 12.19 8.06 -22.21
C ARG A 717 12.26 8.51 -23.67
N VAL A 718 11.50 7.88 -24.57
CA VAL A 718 11.40 8.32 -25.98
C VAL A 718 10.67 9.66 -26.11
N GLU A 719 9.64 9.91 -25.30
CA GLU A 719 8.90 11.18 -25.27
C GLU A 719 9.75 12.32 -24.71
N ASP A 720 10.48 12.08 -23.61
CA ASP A 720 11.43 13.03 -23.01
C ASP A 720 12.62 13.31 -23.95
N ASP A 721 13.22 12.29 -24.58
CA ASP A 721 14.25 12.47 -25.62
C ASP A 721 13.71 13.31 -26.79
N ALA A 722 12.46 13.06 -27.23
CA ALA A 722 11.83 13.84 -28.30
C ALA A 722 11.52 15.28 -27.86
N ARG A 723 11.15 15.49 -26.59
CA ARG A 723 10.92 16.81 -26.01
C ARG A 723 12.22 17.60 -25.89
N MET A 724 13.29 16.98 -25.38
CA MET A 724 14.62 17.58 -25.30
C MET A 724 15.18 17.92 -26.68
N ARG A 725 15.01 17.04 -27.68
CA ARG A 725 15.39 17.33 -29.08
C ARG A 725 14.58 18.49 -29.69
N LYS A 726 13.27 18.58 -29.42
CA LYS A 726 12.45 19.72 -29.86
C LYS A 726 12.90 21.02 -29.21
N GLN A 727 13.17 21.02 -27.91
CA GLN A 727 13.67 22.19 -27.18
C GLN A 727 15.05 22.62 -27.68
N ALA A 728 15.94 21.67 -27.98
CA ALA A 728 17.24 21.94 -28.58
C ALA A 728 17.11 22.57 -29.98
N MET A 729 16.27 22.02 -30.87
CA MET A 729 16.00 22.61 -32.19
C MET A 729 15.38 24.02 -32.09
N GLU A 730 14.42 24.23 -31.19
CA GLU A 730 13.80 25.54 -30.96
C GLU A 730 14.82 26.57 -30.41
N GLN A 731 15.83 26.11 -29.66
CA GLN A 731 16.90 26.96 -29.15
C GLN A 731 17.96 27.24 -30.23
N GLU A 732 18.36 26.25 -31.03
CA GLU A 732 19.23 26.43 -32.19
C GLU A 732 18.62 27.37 -33.24
N GLU A 733 17.31 27.30 -33.49
CA GLU A 733 16.59 28.21 -34.40
C GLU A 733 16.60 29.65 -33.87
N LYS A 734 16.42 29.86 -32.56
CA LYS A 734 16.54 31.18 -31.92
C LYS A 734 17.96 31.73 -31.98
N ASP A 735 18.95 30.91 -31.65
CA ASP A 735 20.36 31.32 -31.68
C ASP A 735 20.82 31.65 -33.12
N ALA A 736 20.31 30.92 -34.13
CA ALA A 736 20.55 31.21 -35.54
C ALA A 736 19.88 32.53 -35.99
N ALA A 737 18.64 32.78 -35.59
CA ALA A 737 17.93 34.03 -35.88
C ALA A 737 18.60 35.24 -35.22
N ASP A 738 19.05 35.11 -33.98
CA ASP A 738 19.81 36.14 -33.26
C ASP A 738 21.17 36.43 -33.93
N LEU A 739 21.84 35.40 -34.45
CA LEU A 739 23.09 35.56 -35.21
C LEU A 739 22.85 36.27 -36.55
N GLU A 740 21.83 35.87 -37.31
CA GLU A 740 21.47 36.52 -38.59
C GLU A 740 21.11 38.00 -38.37
N ALA A 741 20.33 38.30 -37.32
CA ALA A 741 19.99 39.68 -36.95
C ALA A 741 21.23 40.52 -36.62
N ARG A 742 22.23 39.96 -35.91
CA ARG A 742 23.51 40.64 -35.64
C ARG A 742 24.31 40.89 -36.91
N VAL A 743 24.44 39.89 -37.79
CA VAL A 743 25.16 40.01 -39.06
C VAL A 743 24.49 41.05 -39.98
N ALA A 744 23.16 41.07 -40.04
CA ALA A 744 22.40 42.06 -40.80
C ALA A 744 22.62 43.49 -40.25
N ALA A 745 22.63 43.66 -38.92
CA ALA A 745 22.89 44.94 -38.27
C ALA A 745 24.32 45.45 -38.50
N GLU A 746 25.33 44.58 -38.42
CA GLU A 746 26.72 44.95 -38.75
C GLU A 746 26.87 45.32 -40.23
N ARG A 747 26.24 44.56 -41.14
CA ARG A 747 26.25 44.86 -42.56
C ARG A 747 25.64 46.22 -42.87
N ALA A 748 24.45 46.52 -42.33
CA ALA A 748 23.80 47.82 -42.51
C ALA A 748 24.66 48.98 -41.98
N ARG A 749 25.37 48.77 -40.86
CA ARG A 749 26.33 49.73 -40.31
C ARG A 749 27.54 49.95 -41.24
N LEU A 750 28.09 48.89 -41.83
CA LEU A 750 29.20 48.99 -42.78
C LEU A 750 28.77 49.67 -44.09
N GLU A 751 27.57 49.39 -44.60
CA GLU A 751 27.01 50.05 -45.79
C GLU A 751 26.80 51.56 -45.56
N LEU A 752 26.38 51.96 -44.35
CA LEU A 752 26.31 53.37 -43.95
C LEU A 752 27.70 54.04 -43.95
N ILE A 753 28.71 53.40 -43.33
CA ILE A 753 30.08 53.93 -43.28
C ILE A 753 30.68 54.07 -44.69
N GLN A 754 30.54 53.06 -45.55
CA GLN A 754 31.01 53.11 -46.94
C GLN A 754 30.35 54.26 -47.72
N ARG A 755 29.07 54.51 -47.46
CA ARG A 755 28.36 55.64 -48.06
C ARG A 755 28.94 56.97 -47.60
N GLU A 756 29.08 57.18 -46.29
CA GLU A 756 29.69 58.39 -45.71
C GLU A 756 31.12 58.61 -46.23
N GLU A 757 31.94 57.55 -46.31
CA GLU A 757 33.27 57.60 -46.90
C GLU A 757 33.24 57.99 -48.39
N SER A 758 32.30 57.46 -49.18
CA SER A 758 32.16 57.79 -50.60
C SER A 758 31.74 59.24 -50.83
N GLU A 759 30.79 59.76 -50.04
CA GLU A 759 30.32 61.15 -50.09
C GLU A 759 31.44 62.11 -49.66
N LEU A 760 32.25 61.73 -48.67
CA LEU A 760 33.42 62.49 -48.21
C LEU A 760 34.57 62.48 -49.23
N LEU A 761 34.83 61.35 -49.87
CA LEU A 761 35.80 61.23 -50.98
C LEU A 761 35.37 62.07 -52.19
N GLU A 762 34.09 62.05 -52.56
CA GLU A 762 33.57 62.90 -53.64
C GLU A 762 33.68 64.39 -53.30
N ALA A 763 33.36 64.79 -52.07
CA ALA A 763 33.55 66.17 -51.61
C ALA A 763 35.02 66.61 -51.69
N ARG A 764 35.98 65.73 -51.34
CA ARG A 764 37.43 65.98 -51.50
C ARG A 764 37.88 66.01 -52.97
N ALA A 765 37.28 65.20 -53.83
CA ALA A 765 37.61 65.14 -55.26
C ALA A 765 37.01 66.32 -56.06
N LYS A 766 35.95 66.96 -55.56
CA LYS A 766 35.24 68.07 -56.20
C LYS A 766 36.14 69.25 -56.65
N PRO A 767 37.04 69.82 -55.83
CA PRO A 767 37.96 70.88 -56.29
C PRO A 767 38.95 70.40 -57.37
N LEU A 768 39.44 69.16 -57.28
CA LEU A 768 40.34 68.60 -58.30
C LEU A 768 39.61 68.38 -59.63
N ARG A 769 38.36 67.88 -59.58
CA ARG A 769 37.49 67.78 -60.76
C ARG A 769 37.18 69.14 -61.37
N ALA A 770 36.90 70.17 -60.56
CA ALA A 770 36.69 71.53 -61.04
C ALA A 770 37.93 72.05 -61.79
N TYR A 771 39.13 71.95 -61.20
CA TYR A 771 40.37 72.33 -61.87
C TYR A 771 40.63 71.57 -63.19
N LEU A 772 40.34 70.27 -63.23
CA LEU A 772 40.44 69.48 -64.46
C LEU A 772 39.44 69.93 -65.54
N MET A 773 38.21 70.29 -65.16
CA MET A 773 37.16 70.75 -66.08
C MET A 773 37.38 72.19 -66.56
N ASP A 774 37.87 73.07 -65.69
CA ASP A 774 38.01 74.50 -65.97
C ASP A 774 39.34 74.84 -66.66
N THR A 775 40.43 74.12 -66.35
CA THR A 775 41.78 74.43 -66.85
C THR A 775 42.31 73.40 -67.86
N VAL A 776 42.28 72.11 -67.51
CA VAL A 776 42.99 71.08 -68.28
C VAL A 776 42.19 70.60 -69.50
N LEU A 777 40.90 70.32 -69.35
CA LEU A 777 40.05 69.83 -70.43
C LEU A 777 39.83 70.82 -71.57
N PRO A 778 39.66 72.15 -71.35
CA PRO A 778 39.57 73.12 -72.45
C PRO A 778 40.85 73.15 -73.28
N ALA A 779 42.03 73.21 -72.65
CA ALA A 779 43.31 73.19 -73.36
C ALA A 779 43.54 71.87 -74.13
N LEU A 780 43.18 70.72 -73.53
CA LEU A 780 43.29 69.41 -74.18
C LEU A 780 42.31 69.27 -75.36
N THR A 781 41.06 69.71 -75.21
CA THR A 781 40.07 69.64 -76.30
C THR A 781 40.38 70.62 -77.43
N GLU A 782 40.89 71.81 -77.12
CA GLU A 782 41.43 72.75 -78.12
C GLU A 782 42.58 72.10 -78.92
N GLY A 783 43.54 71.50 -78.23
CA GLY A 783 44.68 70.81 -78.86
C GLY A 783 44.27 69.60 -79.70
N MET A 784 43.36 68.77 -79.20
CA MET A 784 42.82 67.63 -79.98
C MET A 784 42.07 68.11 -81.23
N LEU A 785 41.32 69.22 -81.14
CA LEU A 785 40.67 69.83 -82.31
C LEU A 785 41.69 70.42 -83.29
N GLU A 786 42.84 70.93 -82.82
CA GLU A 786 43.92 71.40 -83.69
C GLU A 786 44.63 70.26 -84.42
N VAL A 787 44.96 69.16 -83.73
CA VAL A 787 45.50 67.93 -84.33
C VAL A 787 44.58 67.41 -85.44
N VAL A 788 43.26 67.36 -85.19
CA VAL A 788 42.26 66.91 -86.18
C VAL A 788 42.17 67.85 -87.40
N LYS A 789 42.41 69.16 -87.23
CA LYS A 789 42.45 70.13 -88.34
C LYS A 789 43.73 70.03 -89.16
N VAL A 790 44.88 69.87 -88.51
CA VAL A 790 46.21 69.93 -89.14
C VAL A 790 46.60 68.61 -89.79
N GLN A 791 46.12 67.47 -89.26
CA GLN A 791 46.49 66.12 -89.69
C GLN A 791 48.01 65.93 -89.84
N PRO A 792 48.81 66.19 -88.78
CA PRO A 792 50.25 65.98 -88.79
C PRO A 792 50.58 64.48 -88.90
N ASP A 793 51.76 64.15 -89.43
CA ASP A 793 52.24 62.76 -89.57
C ASP A 793 52.38 62.05 -88.21
N ASP A 794 52.70 62.79 -87.14
CA ASP A 794 52.59 62.32 -85.75
C ASP A 794 51.58 63.19 -84.96
N PRO A 795 50.38 62.66 -84.65
CA PRO A 795 49.37 63.39 -83.89
C PRO A 795 49.64 63.45 -82.38
N ILE A 796 50.52 62.61 -81.84
CA ILE A 796 50.81 62.54 -80.40
C ILE A 796 51.86 63.59 -80.04
N ASP A 797 52.98 63.64 -80.76
CA ASP A 797 54.03 64.64 -80.54
C ASP A 797 53.48 66.06 -80.82
N TYR A 798 52.67 66.23 -81.86
CA TYR A 798 52.03 67.52 -82.16
C TYR A 798 51.09 67.99 -81.04
N LEU A 799 50.30 67.08 -80.45
CA LEU A 799 49.46 67.41 -79.30
C LEU A 799 50.29 67.79 -78.07
N ALA A 800 51.40 67.10 -77.84
CA ALA A 800 52.31 67.42 -76.74
C ALA A 800 52.95 68.80 -76.92
N GLU A 801 53.46 69.14 -78.10
CA GLU A 801 53.99 70.48 -78.40
C GLU A 801 52.93 71.58 -78.23
N PHE A 802 51.70 71.34 -78.70
CA PHE A 802 50.58 72.27 -78.52
C PHE A 802 50.28 72.51 -77.04
N LEU A 803 50.19 71.45 -76.25
CA LEU A 803 49.94 71.53 -74.80
C LEU A 803 51.09 72.22 -74.06
N PHE A 804 52.36 71.99 -74.43
CA PHE A 804 53.49 72.72 -73.86
C PHE A 804 53.47 74.22 -74.23
N ARG A 805 52.96 74.59 -75.41
CA ARG A 805 52.78 75.99 -75.81
C ARG A 805 51.67 76.66 -74.98
N LYS A 806 50.49 76.04 -74.93
CA LYS A 806 49.35 76.49 -74.11
C LYS A 806 49.67 76.53 -72.61
N GLY A 807 50.49 75.61 -72.13
CA GLY A 807 50.97 75.62 -70.75
C GLY A 807 51.76 76.89 -70.41
N ARG A 808 52.65 77.33 -71.30
CA ARG A 808 53.39 78.60 -71.13
C ARG A 808 52.47 79.82 -71.23
N GLU A 809 51.50 79.80 -72.14
CA GLU A 809 50.46 80.85 -72.26
C GLU A 809 49.53 80.95 -71.03
N LEU A 810 49.53 79.95 -70.13
CA LEU A 810 48.81 79.95 -68.85
C LEU A 810 49.74 80.21 -67.64
N GLU A 811 51.06 80.27 -67.85
CA GLU A 811 52.07 80.63 -66.84
C GLU A 811 52.55 82.09 -66.95
N GLU A 812 52.35 82.75 -68.11
CA GLU A 812 52.55 84.20 -68.35
C GLU A 812 51.33 85.07 -67.94
#